data_AF-A0AA96ZRD1-F1
#
_entry.id   AF-A0AA96ZRD1-F1
#
_cell.length_a   1.000
_cell.length_b   1.000
_cell.length_c   1.000
_cell.angle_alpha   90.00
_cell.angle_beta   90.00
_cell.angle_gamma   90.00
#
_symmetry.space_group_name_H-M   'P 1'
#
loop_
_entity.id
_entity.type
_entity.pdbx_description
1 polymer ?
#
loop_
_entity_poly.entity_id
_entity_poly.type
_entity_poly.pdbx_seq_one_letter_code
_entity_poly.pdbx_strand_id
1 'polypeptide(L)'
;MTGSTLTDAQYTERLLDAGAVLPAGTATRDDGADGADRTVDVLTARGYRHPGLDGRTVVRLVPGALGAAEDLAAEFLGLRPAADPVEVGLVRQEALGFPAWALVHDPANGHHALAVVKEMERLARQAKSKPGHAKDGFEELATRLGRAVPHFLPTYCEQVGRIFLEQGNQTYAAMFFGRAREAERTHGLEVDEERLRAVFLEFALNGALTVKALRQYVKELAARSDALTAWQRFRQLCTERSAAGMAPYAGIAEDARSLIRAAGLDQREQEQALITELLASSAVGRTPSAVWKAWRAPLVEAARRDTAVRARLLEILPDPSGAKDNAAVDAEWLDILRDSGAEELLTGPREDGAEPAARWLQRWTAHLNRGWRARSACEPTLELAARMVERLRADAVPVELQQNHPTALDLLDLLLAAGVPVADPSSGPSFQLAPWLAGERPGRRDLTAVAADPRFRPALRQAVAPVWGEAAADRLAALQEQLPALHELFVEWADNWAEELEATRGLAGLHRLLTGLSRFRPALAHANPAAAARIAGLDIAARLGRTLRAGILDELGWPALEEGLRRLGYDYSAGAPGRVVPKDLQVENAWPELVLVRHDKAVVVGPEGILLEHDLRVPAGLSRWHRPRLRYVDGELLVAWIEDNEQRAYWSGRPDRQFTLTGERIVSGYHGAHSLNPLSLPLPGGGRATGGRVLHAGDTAMPDEQEVYGDGTGHWVRRYSNGRPVLTEYDPQTGQHGRTSVPPLFAAGGENGTLRPERSRLLPLQPGLERTPLGTDGTVLGGAVRSEGGRTVFRGVDGRRAELSWTGVPRYVPVGLLTLPGDPAPVLAETTRDLDLIDPDGDGRPGDVLSGVTVLAPGRLDAAGTALVPPLEFWHALRLRDEAGSKLLRDLTDRQAFELIEAGWPVDAPDTEPARRPERLLIQGTVRQLAQTSAATAVPLTATADLLPGLTDPLLLAGVAGLVRMATDAATRAARFVPLPQPGSEAGAAAGRPAEPPRTGPSTAGTASWTRRSRRPSAASTASGPGTTPPTAGTCSATCGRSPNCWPPDRRSSRPTGPPAPCRSPRPAGTTARACGCRCSAATTTAGRRCSAAPPPWCWPRPRRSPASRPAPRCC
;
A
#
# COMPACT_ATOMS: atom_id res chain seq x y z
N MET A 1 -7.26 -43.66 -5.47
CA MET A 1 -5.89 -44.22 -5.36
C MET A 1 -5.85 -45.51 -6.17
N THR A 2 -4.90 -45.63 -7.10
CA THR A 2 -4.66 -46.85 -7.87
C THR A 2 -3.15 -47.03 -7.95
N GLY A 3 -2.61 -47.93 -7.12
CA GLY A 3 -1.18 -48.17 -7.02
C GLY A 3 -0.67 -48.97 -8.22
N SER A 4 -0.32 -48.28 -9.31
CA SER A 4 0.47 -48.90 -10.37
C SER A 4 1.88 -49.16 -9.83
N THR A 5 2.21 -50.42 -9.62
CA THR A 5 3.58 -50.87 -9.37
C THR A 5 4.39 -50.61 -10.64
N LEU A 6 5.30 -49.64 -10.58
CA LEU A 6 6.29 -49.39 -11.63
C LEU A 6 7.06 -50.68 -11.91
N THR A 7 7.37 -50.94 -13.17
CA THR A 7 8.36 -51.99 -13.49
C THR A 7 9.74 -51.54 -13.05
N ASP A 8 10.66 -52.49 -12.80
CA ASP A 8 12.02 -52.15 -12.34
C ASP A 8 12.70 -51.13 -13.28
N ALA A 9 12.54 -51.27 -14.60
CA ALA A 9 13.02 -50.29 -15.57
C ALA A 9 12.40 -48.89 -15.39
N GLN A 10 11.10 -48.78 -15.09
CA GLN A 10 10.44 -47.49 -14.82
C GLN A 10 10.84 -46.89 -13.47
N TYR A 11 11.24 -47.72 -12.50
CA TYR A 11 11.78 -47.29 -11.22
C TYR A 11 13.23 -46.78 -11.39
N THR A 12 14.06 -47.53 -12.12
CA THR A 12 15.43 -47.17 -12.53
C THR A 12 15.47 -45.83 -13.28
N GLU A 13 14.61 -45.62 -14.28
CA GLU A 13 14.48 -44.34 -14.99
C GLU A 13 14.18 -43.18 -14.03
N ARG A 14 13.24 -43.36 -13.09
CA ARG A 14 12.91 -42.32 -12.09
C ARG A 14 14.03 -42.03 -11.10
N LEU A 15 14.92 -42.97 -10.85
CA LEU A 15 16.13 -42.73 -10.04
C LEU A 15 17.15 -41.91 -10.84
N LEU A 16 17.33 -42.19 -12.14
CA LEU A 16 18.21 -41.42 -13.02
C LEU A 16 17.69 -39.98 -13.23
N ASP A 17 16.39 -39.81 -13.46
CA ASP A 17 15.75 -38.49 -13.54
C ASP A 17 15.81 -37.70 -12.22
N ALA A 18 15.97 -38.40 -11.08
CA ALA A 18 16.20 -37.80 -9.77
C ALA A 18 17.69 -37.55 -9.46
N GLY A 19 18.61 -37.82 -10.40
CA GLY A 19 20.04 -37.58 -10.25
C GLY A 19 20.80 -38.65 -9.47
N ALA A 20 20.27 -39.88 -9.35
CA ALA A 20 20.97 -40.98 -8.71
C ALA A 20 22.12 -41.52 -9.59
N VAL A 21 23.21 -41.93 -8.94
CA VAL A 21 24.24 -42.78 -9.57
C VAL A 21 23.86 -44.24 -9.32
N LEU A 22 23.66 -45.01 -10.39
CA LEU A 22 23.33 -46.43 -10.30
C LEU A 22 24.59 -47.31 -10.37
N PRO A 23 24.56 -48.56 -9.86
CA PRO A 23 25.65 -49.51 -10.06
C PRO A 23 25.97 -49.77 -11.54
N ALA A 24 27.24 -49.93 -11.87
CA ALA A 24 27.65 -50.35 -13.21
C ALA A 24 27.05 -51.72 -13.55
N GLY A 25 26.54 -51.88 -14.77
CA GLY A 25 25.83 -53.09 -15.20
C GLY A 25 24.38 -53.20 -14.72
N THR A 26 23.79 -52.14 -14.14
CA THR A 26 22.32 -52.09 -13.96
C THR A 26 21.65 -52.06 -15.33
N ALA A 27 20.74 -52.99 -15.60
CA ALA A 27 20.04 -53.07 -16.88
C ALA A 27 19.21 -51.81 -17.15
N THR A 28 19.42 -51.19 -18.32
CA THR A 28 18.71 -49.98 -18.76
C THR A 28 17.71 -50.30 -19.87
N ARG A 29 16.93 -49.31 -20.30
CA ARG A 29 16.07 -49.47 -21.48
C ARG A 29 16.87 -49.48 -22.80
N ASP A 30 18.13 -49.05 -22.74
CA ASP A 30 18.95 -48.74 -23.90
C ASP A 30 20.05 -49.80 -24.13
N ASP A 31 19.91 -50.95 -23.47
CA ASP A 31 20.82 -52.12 -23.51
C ASP A 31 20.80 -52.81 -24.88
N GLY A 32 21.39 -52.14 -25.87
CA GLY A 32 21.38 -52.52 -27.29
C GLY A 32 21.25 -51.35 -28.26
N ALA A 33 21.02 -50.12 -27.77
CA ALA A 33 20.96 -48.93 -28.60
C ALA A 33 22.35 -48.47 -29.07
N ASP A 34 22.41 -47.97 -30.31
CA ASP A 34 23.58 -47.27 -30.85
C ASP A 34 23.81 -45.94 -30.11
N GLY A 35 25.06 -45.47 -30.07
CA GLY A 35 25.52 -44.39 -29.17
C GLY A 35 24.90 -43.00 -29.36
N ALA A 36 23.97 -42.82 -30.29
CA ALA A 36 23.20 -41.59 -30.48
C ALA A 36 21.80 -41.63 -29.83
N ASP A 37 21.27 -42.83 -29.54
CA ASP A 37 19.90 -43.07 -29.05
C ASP A 37 19.87 -43.60 -27.61
N ARG A 38 20.97 -43.35 -26.86
CA ARG A 38 21.10 -43.67 -25.43
C ARG A 38 20.71 -42.48 -24.56
N THR A 39 20.11 -42.79 -23.43
CA THR A 39 19.69 -41.84 -22.39
C THR A 39 20.56 -41.92 -21.13
N VAL A 40 21.49 -42.87 -21.07
CA VAL A 40 22.34 -43.18 -19.90
C VAL A 40 23.81 -43.27 -20.32
N ASP A 41 24.70 -42.63 -19.55
CA ASP A 41 26.15 -42.65 -19.74
C ASP A 41 26.85 -43.29 -18.53
N VAL A 42 28.05 -43.83 -18.75
CA VAL A 42 28.88 -44.48 -17.72
C VAL A 42 29.61 -43.43 -16.91
N LEU A 43 29.42 -43.39 -15.60
CA LEU A 43 30.18 -42.48 -14.73
C LEU A 43 31.60 -43.01 -14.54
N THR A 44 32.59 -42.23 -14.98
CA THR A 44 34.02 -42.57 -14.85
C THR A 44 34.71 -41.73 -13.77
N ALA A 45 35.50 -42.36 -12.91
CA ALA A 45 36.42 -41.73 -12.00
C ALA A 45 37.78 -41.55 -12.69
N ARG A 46 38.21 -40.29 -12.83
CA ARG A 46 39.42 -39.89 -13.56
C ARG A 46 40.40 -39.19 -12.62
N GLY A 47 41.63 -39.71 -12.56
CA GLY A 47 42.68 -39.23 -11.66
C GLY A 47 43.71 -38.38 -12.40
N TYR A 48 44.09 -37.24 -11.84
CA TYR A 48 45.06 -36.31 -12.42
C TYR A 48 46.14 -35.87 -11.39
N ARG A 49 47.36 -35.62 -11.87
CA ARG A 49 48.49 -35.09 -11.09
C ARG A 49 48.99 -33.78 -11.70
N HIS A 50 49.42 -32.85 -10.86
CA HIS A 50 50.08 -31.60 -11.29
C HIS A 50 51.34 -31.39 -10.44
N PRO A 51 52.46 -30.89 -10.99
CA PRO A 51 53.72 -30.75 -10.25
C PRO A 51 53.61 -29.92 -8.95
N GLY A 52 52.76 -28.89 -8.96
CA GLY A 52 52.50 -28.02 -7.79
C GLY A 52 51.43 -28.53 -6.81
N LEU A 53 51.19 -29.85 -6.71
CA LEU A 53 50.24 -30.45 -5.76
C LEU A 53 50.87 -31.42 -4.75
N ASP A 54 52.20 -31.41 -4.61
CA ASP A 54 52.95 -32.21 -3.62
C ASP A 54 52.63 -33.72 -3.67
N GLY A 55 52.61 -34.28 -4.89
CA GLY A 55 52.37 -35.71 -5.12
C GLY A 55 50.91 -36.18 -4.95
N ARG A 56 49.97 -35.29 -4.58
CA ARG A 56 48.54 -35.60 -4.49
C ARG A 56 47.91 -35.82 -5.87
N THR A 57 46.90 -36.70 -5.91
CA THR A 57 46.05 -36.94 -7.09
C THR A 57 44.71 -36.25 -6.88
N VAL A 58 44.25 -35.49 -7.89
CA VAL A 58 42.88 -34.97 -7.96
C VAL A 58 42.03 -36.01 -8.67
N VAL A 59 40.91 -36.44 -8.08
CA VAL A 59 39.94 -37.34 -8.72
C VAL A 59 38.70 -36.55 -9.07
N ARG A 60 38.21 -36.69 -10.31
CA ARG A 60 36.92 -36.16 -10.77
C ARG A 60 36.02 -37.30 -11.22
N LEU A 61 34.73 -37.19 -10.93
CA LEU A 61 33.70 -38.06 -11.51
C LEU A 61 33.12 -37.35 -12.73
N VAL A 62 33.15 -38.02 -13.89
CA VAL A 62 32.79 -37.44 -15.19
C VAL A 62 32.11 -38.52 -16.05
N PRO A 63 30.96 -38.24 -16.71
CA PRO A 63 30.34 -39.16 -17.65
C PRO A 63 31.29 -39.59 -18.78
N GLY A 64 31.15 -40.81 -19.30
CA GLY A 64 32.07 -41.44 -20.23
C GLY A 64 32.24 -40.66 -21.53
N ALA A 65 31.14 -40.18 -22.11
CA ALA A 65 31.14 -39.35 -23.31
C ALA A 65 31.81 -37.97 -23.09
N LEU A 66 31.81 -37.47 -21.84
CA LEU A 66 32.51 -36.24 -21.43
C LEU A 66 34.00 -36.46 -21.13
N GLY A 67 34.44 -37.72 -20.96
CA GLY A 67 35.74 -38.03 -20.39
C GLY A 67 36.95 -37.49 -21.17
N ALA A 68 36.95 -37.60 -22.50
CA ALA A 68 38.02 -37.07 -23.34
C ALA A 68 38.06 -35.53 -23.36
N ALA A 69 36.91 -34.86 -23.21
CA ALA A 69 36.84 -33.42 -23.09
C ALA A 69 37.40 -32.92 -21.75
N GLU A 70 37.17 -33.66 -20.66
CA GLU A 70 37.80 -33.38 -19.37
C GLU A 70 39.32 -33.57 -19.43
N ASP A 71 39.82 -34.66 -20.05
CA ASP A 71 41.27 -34.90 -20.15
C ASP A 71 41.99 -33.75 -20.88
N LEU A 72 41.41 -33.25 -21.98
CA LEU A 72 41.94 -32.11 -22.73
C LEU A 72 41.87 -30.79 -21.93
N ALA A 73 40.79 -30.58 -21.16
CA ALA A 73 40.67 -29.42 -20.27
C ALA A 73 41.66 -29.48 -19.10
N ALA A 74 41.91 -30.67 -18.55
CA ALA A 74 42.90 -30.91 -17.50
C ALA A 74 44.33 -30.68 -18.04
N GLU A 75 44.69 -31.22 -19.21
CA GLU A 75 46.01 -30.99 -19.81
C GLU A 75 46.27 -29.50 -20.07
N PHE A 76 45.26 -28.74 -20.53
CA PHE A 76 45.36 -27.29 -20.70
C PHE A 76 45.63 -26.54 -19.38
N LEU A 77 45.22 -27.10 -18.24
CA LEU A 77 45.53 -26.60 -16.89
C LEU A 77 46.83 -27.19 -16.32
N GLY A 78 47.60 -27.94 -17.11
CA GLY A 78 48.85 -28.60 -16.70
C GLY A 78 48.68 -29.90 -15.90
N LEU A 79 47.44 -30.36 -15.70
CA LEU A 79 47.11 -31.62 -15.04
C LEU A 79 47.32 -32.78 -16.00
N ARG A 80 48.15 -33.76 -15.62
CA ARG A 80 48.42 -34.99 -16.38
C ARG A 80 47.59 -36.15 -15.81
N PRO A 81 47.01 -37.03 -16.65
CA PRO A 81 46.38 -38.27 -16.17
C PRO A 81 47.33 -39.07 -15.26
N ALA A 82 46.77 -39.65 -14.20
CA ALA A 82 47.52 -40.32 -13.13
C ALA A 82 47.37 -41.85 -13.14
N ALA A 83 46.30 -42.33 -13.79
CA ALA A 83 45.92 -43.71 -14.05
C ALA A 83 44.81 -43.68 -15.12
N ASP A 84 44.48 -44.83 -15.70
CA ASP A 84 43.34 -44.95 -16.63
C ASP A 84 41.99 -44.69 -15.92
N PRO A 85 40.94 -44.25 -16.64
CA PRO A 85 39.62 -44.02 -16.07
C PRO A 85 38.99 -45.32 -15.52
N VAL A 86 38.37 -45.23 -14.34
CA VAL A 86 37.69 -46.37 -13.69
C VAL A 86 36.17 -46.15 -13.74
N GLU A 87 35.41 -47.12 -14.21
CA GLU A 87 33.94 -47.07 -14.17
C GLU A 87 33.44 -47.18 -12.72
N VAL A 88 32.53 -46.30 -12.31
CA VAL A 88 32.00 -46.26 -10.93
C VAL A 88 30.47 -46.26 -10.85
N GLY A 89 29.77 -46.20 -11.99
CA GLY A 89 28.31 -46.28 -12.04
C GLY A 89 27.72 -45.89 -13.38
N LEU A 90 26.40 -45.71 -13.40
CA LEU A 90 25.62 -45.18 -14.53
C LEU A 90 24.87 -43.91 -14.10
N VAL A 91 24.75 -42.95 -15.00
CA VAL A 91 24.10 -41.63 -14.78
C VAL A 91 23.30 -41.19 -16.00
N ARG A 92 22.33 -40.28 -15.81
CA ARG A 92 21.55 -39.70 -16.91
C ARG A 92 22.48 -38.94 -17.88
N GLN A 93 22.31 -39.14 -19.19
CA GLN A 93 23.15 -38.50 -20.20
C GLN A 93 22.82 -37.00 -20.32
N GLU A 94 23.71 -36.13 -19.85
CA GLU A 94 23.50 -34.68 -19.90
C GLU A 94 23.76 -34.08 -21.30
N ALA A 95 22.92 -33.12 -21.70
CA ALA A 95 23.07 -32.40 -22.95
C ALA A 95 24.31 -31.47 -22.91
N LEU A 96 25.38 -31.91 -23.58
CA LEU A 96 26.71 -31.27 -23.61
C LEU A 96 26.65 -29.75 -23.76
N GLY A 97 27.02 -29.03 -22.70
CA GLY A 97 27.18 -27.57 -22.69
C GLY A 97 28.49 -27.11 -23.32
N PHE A 98 28.63 -25.80 -23.54
CA PHE A 98 29.91 -25.19 -23.95
C PHE A 98 30.83 -25.02 -22.72
N PRO A 99 32.13 -25.37 -22.77
CA PRO A 99 32.94 -25.75 -23.94
C PRO A 99 32.92 -27.25 -24.30
N ALA A 100 32.40 -28.11 -23.42
CA ALA A 100 32.56 -29.56 -23.54
C ALA A 100 32.02 -30.14 -24.86
N TRP A 101 30.89 -29.63 -25.36
CA TRP A 101 30.35 -29.99 -26.68
C TRP A 101 31.38 -29.82 -27.80
N ALA A 102 32.12 -28.70 -27.80
CA ALA A 102 33.12 -28.41 -28.82
C ALA A 102 34.35 -29.34 -28.70
N LEU A 103 34.74 -29.72 -27.48
CA LEU A 103 35.83 -30.67 -27.24
C LEU A 103 35.49 -32.10 -27.65
N VAL A 104 34.20 -32.48 -27.69
CA VAL A 104 33.74 -33.78 -28.19
C VAL A 104 33.54 -33.77 -29.71
N HIS A 105 32.88 -32.75 -30.26
CA HIS A 105 32.47 -32.72 -31.68
C HIS A 105 33.52 -32.14 -32.63
N ASP A 106 34.45 -31.31 -32.13
CA ASP A 106 35.57 -30.77 -32.91
C ASP A 106 36.83 -30.64 -32.03
N PRO A 107 37.49 -31.77 -31.69
CA PRO A 107 38.69 -31.76 -30.84
C PRO A 107 39.83 -30.92 -31.43
N ALA A 108 39.92 -30.83 -32.76
CA ALA A 108 40.96 -30.06 -33.45
C ALA A 108 40.83 -28.55 -33.16
N ASN A 109 39.62 -28.01 -33.23
CA ASN A 109 39.35 -26.60 -32.93
C ASN A 109 38.97 -26.35 -31.45
N GLY A 110 38.85 -27.40 -30.62
CA GLY A 110 38.51 -27.31 -29.19
C GLY A 110 39.40 -26.38 -28.37
N HIS A 111 40.65 -26.14 -28.81
CA HIS A 111 41.54 -25.14 -28.23
C HIS A 111 40.96 -23.71 -28.27
N HIS A 112 40.16 -23.36 -29.29
CA HIS A 112 39.41 -22.10 -29.34
C HIS A 112 38.29 -22.02 -28.29
N ALA A 113 37.69 -23.16 -27.92
CA ALA A 113 36.68 -23.20 -26.87
C ALA A 113 37.29 -23.06 -25.47
N LEU A 114 38.40 -23.74 -25.20
CA LEU A 114 39.16 -23.58 -23.95
C LEU A 114 39.65 -22.14 -23.73
N ALA A 115 40.06 -21.47 -24.82
CA ALA A 115 40.57 -20.09 -24.79
C ALA A 115 39.56 -19.00 -24.36
N VAL A 116 38.27 -19.30 -24.16
CA VAL A 116 37.27 -18.34 -23.64
C VAL A 116 36.78 -18.64 -22.21
N VAL A 117 37.00 -19.85 -21.68
CA VAL A 117 36.39 -20.35 -20.43
C VAL A 117 36.63 -19.42 -19.24
N LYS A 118 37.90 -19.05 -19.01
CA LYS A 118 38.31 -18.17 -17.91
C LYS A 118 37.65 -16.79 -17.96
N GLU A 119 37.29 -16.31 -19.15
CA GLU A 119 36.57 -15.05 -19.32
C GLU A 119 35.06 -15.23 -19.11
N MET A 120 34.48 -16.35 -19.60
CA MET A 120 33.09 -16.69 -19.34
C MET A 120 32.80 -16.82 -17.84
N GLU A 121 33.64 -17.51 -17.07
CA GLU A 121 33.50 -17.61 -15.60
C GLU A 121 33.55 -16.24 -14.92
N ARG A 122 34.45 -15.35 -15.38
CA ARG A 122 34.58 -13.98 -14.84
C ARG A 122 33.31 -13.17 -15.09
N LEU A 123 32.72 -13.32 -16.27
CA LEU A 123 31.47 -12.65 -16.65
C LEU A 123 30.25 -13.25 -15.94
N ALA A 124 30.20 -14.58 -15.75
CA ALA A 124 29.16 -15.25 -14.98
C ALA A 124 29.12 -14.75 -13.52
N ARG A 125 30.28 -14.67 -12.85
CA ARG A 125 30.43 -14.08 -11.51
C ARG A 125 30.01 -12.60 -11.45
N GLN A 126 30.03 -11.89 -12.58
CA GLN A 126 29.57 -10.50 -12.70
C GLN A 126 28.09 -10.37 -13.08
N ALA A 127 27.44 -11.41 -13.61
CA ALA A 127 26.08 -11.33 -14.15
C ALA A 127 25.02 -10.91 -13.10
N LYS A 128 25.20 -11.30 -11.83
CA LYS A 128 24.30 -10.92 -10.73
C LYS A 128 24.41 -9.45 -10.30
N SER A 129 25.62 -8.89 -10.28
CA SER A 129 25.89 -7.56 -9.73
C SER A 129 26.04 -6.48 -10.81
N LYS A 130 26.43 -6.87 -12.03
CA LYS A 130 26.69 -6.00 -13.18
C LYS A 130 26.19 -6.65 -14.49
N PRO A 131 24.89 -7.00 -14.59
CA PRO A 131 24.35 -7.77 -15.72
C PRO A 131 24.62 -7.16 -17.10
N GLY A 132 24.59 -5.83 -17.24
CA GLY A 132 24.92 -5.15 -18.50
C GLY A 132 26.36 -5.42 -18.96
N HIS A 133 27.34 -5.17 -18.09
CA HIS A 133 28.75 -5.42 -18.39
C HIS A 133 29.05 -6.91 -18.63
N ALA A 134 28.36 -7.82 -17.95
CA ALA A 134 28.46 -9.25 -18.22
C ALA A 134 27.96 -9.57 -19.66
N LYS A 135 26.78 -9.04 -20.03
CA LYS A 135 26.18 -9.20 -21.37
C LYS A 135 27.08 -8.63 -22.47
N ASP A 136 27.62 -7.42 -22.31
CA ASP A 136 28.51 -6.80 -23.28
C ASP A 136 29.80 -7.63 -23.47
N GLY A 137 30.39 -8.15 -22.39
CA GLY A 137 31.55 -9.04 -22.48
C GLY A 137 31.25 -10.40 -23.12
N PHE A 138 30.07 -10.98 -22.86
CA PHE A 138 29.63 -12.21 -23.53
C PHE A 138 29.34 -11.99 -25.02
N GLU A 139 28.98 -10.77 -25.44
CA GLU A 139 28.87 -10.39 -26.86
C GLU A 139 30.24 -10.27 -27.53
N GLU A 140 31.22 -9.67 -26.88
CA GLU A 140 32.61 -9.60 -27.37
C GLU A 140 33.22 -11.00 -27.57
N LEU A 141 33.06 -11.90 -26.59
CA LEU A 141 33.49 -13.29 -26.70
C LEU A 141 32.77 -14.03 -27.85
N ALA A 142 31.47 -13.79 -28.07
CA ALA A 142 30.75 -14.33 -29.21
C ALA A 142 31.34 -13.83 -30.54
N THR A 143 31.64 -12.52 -30.65
CA THR A 143 32.28 -11.96 -31.84
C THR A 143 33.71 -12.47 -32.05
N ARG A 144 34.43 -12.87 -30.99
CA ARG A 144 35.73 -13.53 -31.09
C ARG A 144 35.60 -14.95 -31.63
N LEU A 145 34.71 -15.78 -31.06
CA LEU A 145 34.44 -17.13 -31.53
C LEU A 145 33.93 -17.15 -32.98
N GLY A 146 32.99 -16.28 -33.32
CA GLY A 146 32.37 -16.21 -34.66
C GLY A 146 33.29 -15.79 -35.81
N ARG A 147 34.55 -15.42 -35.53
CA ARG A 147 35.60 -15.18 -36.54
C ARG A 147 36.53 -16.37 -36.79
N ALA A 148 36.54 -17.36 -35.89
CA ALA A 148 37.43 -18.51 -35.94
C ALA A 148 36.66 -19.84 -36.08
N VAL A 149 35.59 -19.99 -35.29
CA VAL A 149 34.80 -21.22 -35.12
C VAL A 149 33.30 -20.91 -35.09
N PRO A 150 32.68 -20.52 -36.23
CA PRO A 150 31.29 -20.07 -36.25
C PRO A 150 30.28 -21.12 -35.79
N HIS A 151 30.59 -22.41 -36.00
CA HIS A 151 29.81 -23.57 -35.55
C HIS A 151 29.76 -23.75 -34.04
N PHE A 152 30.65 -23.11 -33.26
CA PHE A 152 30.58 -23.11 -31.79
C PHE A 152 29.57 -22.10 -31.23
N LEU A 153 29.13 -21.13 -32.05
CA LEU A 153 28.26 -20.02 -31.61
C LEU A 153 26.90 -20.45 -31.02
N PRO A 154 26.18 -21.46 -31.56
CA PRO A 154 24.87 -21.82 -31.02
C PRO A 154 24.99 -22.33 -29.58
N THR A 155 25.80 -23.36 -29.34
CA THR A 155 26.03 -23.96 -28.02
C THR A 155 26.67 -22.97 -27.04
N TYR A 156 27.56 -22.09 -27.50
CA TYR A 156 28.09 -21.00 -26.69
C TYR A 156 26.97 -20.02 -26.24
N CYS A 157 26.11 -19.57 -27.17
CA CYS A 157 25.05 -18.62 -26.85
C CYS A 157 23.96 -19.24 -25.96
N GLU A 158 23.65 -20.52 -26.14
CA GLU A 158 22.77 -21.29 -25.25
C GLU A 158 23.34 -21.34 -23.82
N GLN A 159 24.64 -21.61 -23.67
CA GLN A 159 25.29 -21.63 -22.35
C GLN A 159 25.32 -20.25 -21.68
N VAL A 160 25.54 -19.17 -22.43
CA VAL A 160 25.40 -17.79 -21.90
C VAL A 160 23.94 -17.51 -21.51
N GLY A 161 22.97 -18.03 -22.25
CA GLY A 161 21.57 -17.93 -21.90
C GLY A 161 21.26 -18.56 -20.53
N ARG A 162 21.77 -19.78 -20.28
CA ARG A 162 21.68 -20.49 -18.98
C ARG A 162 22.28 -19.68 -17.83
N ILE A 163 23.47 -19.11 -18.01
CA ILE A 163 24.11 -18.24 -17.02
C ILE A 163 23.22 -17.05 -16.64
N PHE A 164 22.44 -16.49 -17.59
CA PHE A 164 21.47 -15.43 -17.26
C PHE A 164 20.18 -15.94 -16.63
N LEU A 165 19.76 -17.19 -16.89
CA LEU A 165 18.63 -17.83 -16.20
C LEU A 165 18.93 -18.10 -14.73
N GLU A 166 20.13 -18.61 -14.41
CA GLU A 166 20.60 -18.82 -13.03
C GLU A 166 20.55 -17.53 -12.18
N GLN A 167 20.77 -16.38 -12.81
CA GLN A 167 20.70 -15.06 -12.15
C GLN A 167 19.34 -14.36 -12.30
N GLY A 168 18.30 -15.08 -12.77
CA GLY A 168 16.92 -14.60 -12.86
C GLY A 168 16.67 -13.54 -13.95
N ASN A 169 17.52 -13.46 -14.97
CA ASN A 169 17.44 -12.45 -16.04
C ASN A 169 16.94 -13.07 -17.36
N GLN A 170 15.62 -13.27 -17.45
CA GLN A 170 14.98 -13.85 -18.64
C GLN A 170 15.16 -12.98 -19.89
N THR A 171 15.39 -11.67 -19.74
CA THR A 171 15.57 -10.74 -20.87
C THR A 171 16.86 -11.01 -21.63
N TYR A 172 17.99 -11.16 -20.93
CA TYR A 172 19.26 -11.48 -21.59
C TYR A 172 19.36 -12.96 -21.97
N ALA A 173 18.73 -13.86 -21.23
CA ALA A 173 18.59 -15.26 -21.66
C ALA A 173 17.85 -15.37 -23.00
N ALA A 174 16.71 -14.69 -23.16
CA ALA A 174 15.95 -14.65 -24.42
C ALA A 174 16.75 -14.02 -25.58
N MET A 175 17.57 -13.02 -25.27
CA MET A 175 18.45 -12.38 -26.25
C MET A 175 19.53 -13.35 -26.75
N PHE A 176 20.23 -14.05 -25.85
CA PHE A 176 21.27 -15.01 -26.24
C PHE A 176 20.70 -16.27 -26.91
N PHE A 177 19.52 -16.76 -26.51
CA PHE A 177 18.79 -17.77 -27.30
C PHE A 177 18.53 -17.29 -28.73
N GLY A 178 18.06 -16.05 -28.89
CA GLY A 178 17.85 -15.43 -30.19
C GLY A 178 19.12 -15.39 -31.05
N ARG A 179 20.28 -15.13 -30.44
CA ARG A 179 21.60 -15.12 -31.10
C ARG A 179 22.11 -16.51 -31.47
N ALA A 180 21.81 -17.55 -30.69
CA ALA A 180 22.13 -18.93 -31.06
C ALA A 180 21.48 -19.30 -32.40
N ARG A 181 20.17 -19.05 -32.52
CA ARG A 181 19.40 -19.26 -33.75
C ARG A 181 19.80 -18.31 -34.89
N GLU A 182 20.37 -17.15 -34.57
CA GLU A 182 20.90 -16.21 -35.56
C GLU A 182 22.23 -16.69 -36.16
N ALA A 183 23.11 -17.30 -35.36
CA ALA A 183 24.35 -17.90 -35.84
C ALA A 183 24.08 -19.07 -36.80
N GLU A 184 23.14 -19.95 -36.48
CA GLU A 184 22.70 -21.05 -37.37
C GLU A 184 22.28 -20.54 -38.75
N ARG A 185 21.37 -19.55 -38.77
CA ARG A 185 20.90 -18.90 -40.02
C ARG A 185 22.01 -18.16 -40.77
N THR A 186 22.93 -17.51 -40.07
CA THR A 186 23.98 -16.67 -40.68
C THR A 186 25.12 -17.49 -41.26
N HIS A 187 25.41 -18.65 -40.67
CA HIS A 187 26.53 -19.51 -41.06
C HIS A 187 26.09 -20.81 -41.78
N GLY A 188 24.79 -21.05 -41.95
CA GLY A 188 24.27 -22.23 -42.65
C GLY A 188 24.56 -23.54 -41.92
N LEU A 189 24.52 -23.51 -40.59
CA LEU A 189 24.86 -24.66 -39.75
C LEU A 189 23.79 -25.75 -39.82
N GLU A 190 24.20 -27.00 -39.67
CA GLU A 190 23.29 -28.12 -39.48
C GLU A 190 22.55 -27.99 -38.14
N VAL A 191 21.26 -28.32 -38.13
CA VAL A 191 20.36 -28.16 -36.98
C VAL A 191 19.69 -29.48 -36.66
N ASP A 192 20.11 -30.09 -35.56
CA ASP A 192 19.38 -31.14 -34.88
C ASP A 192 18.06 -30.57 -34.33
N GLU A 193 16.94 -30.95 -34.93
CA GLU A 193 15.60 -30.49 -34.55
C GLU A 193 15.13 -31.03 -33.18
N GLU A 194 15.67 -32.17 -32.73
CA GLU A 194 15.31 -32.77 -31.44
C GLU A 194 16.03 -32.05 -30.30
N ARG A 195 17.36 -31.88 -30.43
CA ARG A 195 18.14 -31.01 -29.54
C ARG A 195 17.59 -29.58 -29.53
N LEU A 196 17.20 -29.05 -30.69
CA LEU A 196 16.59 -27.72 -30.78
C LEU A 196 15.24 -27.67 -30.05
N ARG A 197 14.38 -28.69 -30.16
CA ARG A 197 13.13 -28.78 -29.38
C ARG A 197 13.40 -28.79 -27.88
N ALA A 198 14.37 -29.59 -27.42
CA ALA A 198 14.72 -29.68 -26.00
C ALA A 198 15.18 -28.33 -25.44
N VAL A 199 16.13 -27.64 -26.10
CA VAL A 199 16.59 -26.30 -25.66
C VAL A 199 15.48 -25.24 -25.82
N PHE A 200 14.58 -25.39 -26.80
CA PHE A 200 13.42 -24.51 -26.94
C PHE A 200 12.44 -24.66 -25.75
N LEU A 201 12.20 -25.88 -25.27
CA LEU A 201 11.39 -26.14 -24.07
C LEU A 201 12.07 -25.64 -22.79
N GLU A 202 13.38 -25.85 -22.65
CA GLU A 202 14.20 -25.33 -21.54
C GLU A 202 14.04 -23.80 -21.38
N PHE A 203 14.22 -23.05 -22.47
CA PHE A 203 14.08 -21.59 -22.45
C PHE A 203 12.61 -21.14 -22.39
N ALA A 204 11.65 -21.95 -22.85
CA ALA A 204 10.23 -21.69 -22.67
C ALA A 204 9.82 -21.70 -21.20
N LEU A 205 10.19 -22.77 -20.49
CA LEU A 205 9.86 -23.02 -19.08
C LEU A 205 10.43 -21.93 -18.16
N ASN A 206 11.66 -21.49 -18.45
CA ASN A 206 12.31 -20.41 -17.72
C ASN A 206 11.83 -18.99 -18.12
N GLY A 207 10.76 -18.88 -18.92
CA GLY A 207 10.17 -17.59 -19.33
C GLY A 207 11.01 -16.76 -20.30
N ALA A 208 12.06 -17.35 -20.88
CA ALA A 208 13.05 -16.69 -21.72
C ALA A 208 12.79 -16.88 -23.23
N LEU A 209 11.52 -16.96 -23.65
CA LEU A 209 11.14 -16.95 -25.05
C LEU A 209 10.05 -15.91 -25.35
N THR A 210 10.25 -15.20 -26.46
CA THR A 210 9.28 -14.23 -26.98
C THR A 210 8.34 -14.87 -28.01
N VAL A 211 7.14 -14.30 -28.18
CA VAL A 211 6.21 -14.71 -29.26
C VAL A 211 6.86 -14.56 -30.65
N LYS A 212 7.80 -13.63 -30.84
CA LYS A 212 8.58 -13.50 -32.08
C LYS A 212 9.49 -14.72 -32.31
N ALA A 213 10.17 -15.21 -31.27
CA ALA A 213 11.01 -16.41 -31.37
C ALA A 213 10.17 -17.66 -31.65
N LEU A 214 8.98 -17.78 -31.03
CA LEU A 214 8.00 -18.82 -31.34
C LEU A 214 7.62 -18.86 -32.83
N ARG A 215 7.07 -17.77 -33.38
CA ARG A 215 6.61 -17.76 -34.78
C ARG A 215 7.77 -17.92 -35.78
N GLN A 216 8.97 -17.46 -35.43
CA GLN A 216 10.19 -17.69 -36.23
C GLN A 216 10.62 -19.17 -36.23
N TYR A 217 10.56 -19.87 -35.08
CA TYR A 217 10.81 -21.31 -35.01
C TYR A 217 9.82 -22.10 -35.88
N VAL A 218 8.52 -21.79 -35.81
CA VAL A 218 7.50 -22.47 -36.64
C VAL A 218 7.77 -22.27 -38.14
N LYS A 219 8.15 -21.05 -38.54
CA LYS A 219 8.53 -20.75 -39.93
C LYS A 219 9.76 -21.55 -40.39
N GLU A 220 10.72 -21.79 -39.50
CA GLU A 220 11.93 -22.56 -39.81
C GLU A 220 11.66 -24.07 -39.86
N LEU A 221 10.89 -24.60 -38.91
CA LEU A 221 10.42 -25.99 -38.92
C LEU A 221 9.70 -26.32 -40.24
N ALA A 222 8.82 -25.43 -40.70
CA ALA A 222 8.11 -25.52 -41.98
C ALA A 222 8.99 -25.36 -43.24
N ALA A 223 10.27 -24.96 -43.07
CA ALA A 223 11.24 -24.81 -44.15
C ALA A 223 12.31 -25.91 -44.17
N ARG A 224 12.48 -26.66 -43.07
CA ARG A 224 13.46 -27.75 -42.91
C ARG A 224 12.84 -29.15 -42.85
N SER A 225 11.58 -29.28 -42.46
CA SER A 225 10.82 -30.54 -42.44
C SER A 225 9.78 -30.60 -43.57
N ASP A 226 9.31 -31.79 -43.94
CA ASP A 226 8.10 -31.91 -44.77
C ASP A 226 6.86 -31.41 -44.01
N ALA A 227 5.78 -31.13 -44.74
CA ALA A 227 4.61 -30.48 -44.16
C ALA A 227 3.85 -31.32 -43.11
N LEU A 228 3.85 -32.65 -43.22
CA LEU A 228 3.19 -33.53 -42.26
C LEU A 228 4.02 -33.62 -40.96
N THR A 229 5.33 -33.84 -41.09
CA THR A 229 6.27 -33.82 -39.95
C THR A 229 6.28 -32.45 -39.27
N ALA A 230 6.23 -31.35 -40.02
CA ALA A 230 6.15 -30.00 -39.47
C ALA A 230 4.84 -29.76 -38.67
N TRP A 231 3.70 -30.24 -39.17
CA TRP A 231 2.44 -30.21 -38.41
C TRP A 231 2.50 -31.05 -37.13
N GLN A 232 2.97 -32.29 -37.22
CA GLN A 232 3.08 -33.20 -36.07
C GLN A 232 4.01 -32.64 -34.98
N ARG A 233 5.23 -32.19 -35.35
CA ARG A 233 6.18 -31.56 -34.42
C ARG A 233 5.63 -30.26 -33.81
N PHE A 234 4.88 -29.47 -34.56
CA PHE A 234 4.24 -28.26 -34.05
C PHE A 234 3.12 -28.56 -33.05
N ARG A 235 2.25 -29.52 -33.34
CA ARG A 235 1.19 -29.99 -32.42
C ARG A 235 1.80 -30.53 -31.13
N GLN A 236 2.80 -31.41 -31.23
CA GLN A 236 3.56 -31.91 -30.09
C GLN A 236 4.14 -30.76 -29.23
N LEU A 237 4.87 -29.83 -29.84
CA LEU A 237 5.43 -28.67 -29.13
C LEU A 237 4.36 -27.81 -28.43
N CYS A 238 3.19 -27.63 -29.04
CA CYS A 238 2.10 -26.86 -28.43
C CYS A 238 1.52 -27.58 -27.20
N THR A 239 1.35 -28.90 -27.29
CA THR A 239 0.85 -29.74 -26.18
C THR A 239 1.88 -29.86 -25.06
N GLU A 240 3.15 -30.09 -25.36
CA GLU A 240 4.26 -30.14 -24.39
C GLU A 240 4.41 -28.83 -23.63
N ARG A 241 4.45 -27.69 -24.33
CA ARG A 241 4.51 -26.36 -23.69
C ARG A 241 3.31 -26.11 -22.76
N SER A 242 2.14 -26.60 -23.14
CA SER A 242 0.91 -26.43 -22.37
C SER A 242 0.88 -27.34 -21.14
N ALA A 243 1.29 -28.60 -21.27
CA ALA A 243 1.49 -29.51 -20.13
C ALA A 243 2.55 -28.95 -19.15
N ALA A 244 3.61 -28.33 -19.68
CA ALA A 244 4.64 -27.59 -18.96
C ALA A 244 4.18 -26.22 -18.40
N GLY A 245 2.87 -25.94 -18.38
CA GLY A 245 2.28 -24.78 -17.70
C GLY A 245 2.28 -23.46 -18.48
N MET A 246 2.73 -23.43 -19.74
CA MET A 246 2.74 -22.22 -20.57
C MET A 246 1.46 -22.06 -21.39
N ALA A 247 0.91 -20.85 -21.46
CA ALA A 247 -0.31 -20.61 -22.24
C ALA A 247 -0.05 -20.64 -23.76
N PRO A 248 -1.04 -21.08 -24.57
CA PRO A 248 -1.10 -20.83 -26.00
C PRO A 248 -0.86 -19.35 -26.35
N TYR A 249 -0.03 -19.10 -27.37
CA TYR A 249 0.33 -17.74 -27.79
C TYR A 249 -0.65 -17.21 -28.86
N ALA A 250 -0.80 -15.89 -28.95
CA ALA A 250 -1.85 -15.24 -29.75
C ALA A 250 -1.88 -15.58 -31.27
N GLY A 251 -0.80 -16.12 -31.83
CA GLY A 251 -0.69 -16.52 -33.25
C GLY A 251 -0.96 -18.00 -33.53
N ILE A 252 -1.19 -18.82 -32.49
CA ILE A 252 -1.21 -20.30 -32.60
C ILE A 252 -2.20 -20.82 -33.65
N ALA A 253 -3.39 -20.21 -33.75
CA ALA A 253 -4.41 -20.60 -34.72
C ALA A 253 -4.03 -20.25 -36.18
N GLU A 254 -3.30 -19.16 -36.41
CA GLU A 254 -2.82 -18.78 -37.73
C GLU A 254 -1.71 -19.73 -38.20
N ASP A 255 -0.76 -20.01 -37.31
CA ASP A 255 0.38 -20.88 -37.58
C ASP A 255 -0.05 -22.35 -37.75
N ALA A 256 -0.99 -22.83 -36.94
CA ALA A 256 -1.65 -24.13 -37.12
C ALA A 256 -2.30 -24.26 -38.50
N ARG A 257 -3.14 -23.29 -38.90
CA ARG A 257 -3.82 -23.29 -40.22
C ARG A 257 -2.85 -23.30 -41.39
N SER A 258 -1.70 -22.64 -41.24
CA SER A 258 -0.65 -22.65 -42.27
C SER A 258 -0.05 -24.04 -42.47
N LEU A 259 0.25 -24.74 -41.36
CA LEU A 259 0.82 -26.10 -41.39
C LEU A 259 -0.20 -27.15 -41.84
N ILE A 260 -1.42 -27.14 -41.29
CA ILE A 260 -2.50 -28.06 -41.66
C ILE A 260 -2.78 -27.99 -43.17
N ARG A 261 -2.85 -26.77 -43.73
CA ARG A 261 -3.07 -26.56 -45.16
C ARG A 261 -1.89 -27.02 -46.02
N ALA A 262 -0.65 -26.83 -45.56
CA ALA A 262 0.53 -27.35 -46.26
C ALA A 262 0.58 -28.88 -46.25
N ALA A 263 0.10 -29.52 -45.18
CA ALA A 263 0.01 -30.98 -45.05
C ALA A 263 -1.19 -31.61 -45.79
N GLY A 264 -2.11 -30.80 -46.33
CA GLY A 264 -3.31 -31.28 -47.04
C GLY A 264 -4.37 -31.95 -46.14
N LEU A 265 -4.31 -31.75 -44.83
CA LEU A 265 -5.23 -32.34 -43.85
C LEU A 265 -6.51 -31.50 -43.70
N ASP A 266 -7.60 -32.08 -43.19
CA ASP A 266 -8.83 -31.31 -42.92
C ASP A 266 -8.59 -30.27 -41.81
N GLN A 267 -8.95 -29.02 -42.10
CA GLN A 267 -8.71 -27.91 -41.18
C GLN A 267 -9.56 -28.00 -39.92
N ARG A 268 -10.80 -28.48 -40.00
CA ARG A 268 -11.72 -28.51 -38.86
C ARG A 268 -11.36 -29.62 -37.90
N GLU A 269 -11.12 -30.83 -38.41
CA GLU A 269 -10.71 -31.99 -37.62
C GLU A 269 -9.40 -31.70 -36.87
N GLN A 270 -8.39 -31.18 -37.56
CA GLN A 270 -7.08 -30.94 -36.96
C GLN A 270 -7.08 -29.73 -35.99
N GLU A 271 -7.86 -28.68 -36.24
CA GLU A 271 -8.05 -27.59 -35.26
C GLU A 271 -8.86 -28.07 -34.04
N GLN A 272 -9.89 -28.91 -34.22
CA GLN A 272 -10.69 -29.47 -33.14
C GLN A 272 -9.85 -30.40 -32.25
N ALA A 273 -9.02 -31.27 -32.86
CA ALA A 273 -8.11 -32.15 -32.13
C ALA A 273 -7.09 -31.34 -31.30
N LEU A 274 -6.44 -30.34 -31.92
CA LEU A 274 -5.45 -29.50 -31.23
C LEU A 274 -6.07 -28.73 -30.05
N ILE A 275 -7.23 -28.07 -30.21
CA ILE A 275 -7.82 -27.35 -29.07
C ILE A 275 -8.24 -28.31 -27.94
N THR A 276 -8.71 -29.51 -28.28
CA THR A 276 -9.09 -30.52 -27.27
C THR A 276 -7.88 -31.01 -26.46
N GLU A 277 -6.72 -31.21 -27.10
CA GLU A 277 -5.46 -31.50 -26.39
C GLU A 277 -5.01 -30.33 -25.49
N LEU A 278 -5.08 -29.10 -25.99
CA LEU A 278 -4.67 -27.90 -25.25
C LEU A 278 -5.56 -27.61 -24.04
N LEU A 279 -6.86 -27.95 -24.09
CA LEU A 279 -7.78 -27.81 -22.96
C LEU A 279 -7.35 -28.63 -21.73
N ALA A 280 -6.66 -29.75 -21.89
CA ALA A 280 -6.19 -30.57 -20.78
C ALA A 280 -5.22 -29.82 -19.85
N SER A 281 -4.54 -28.78 -20.33
CA SER A 281 -3.67 -27.93 -19.52
C SER A 281 -4.45 -26.91 -18.68
N SER A 282 -4.09 -26.76 -17.41
CA SER A 282 -4.55 -25.64 -16.55
C SER A 282 -4.05 -24.26 -17.04
N ALA A 283 -2.99 -24.20 -17.84
CA ALA A 283 -2.45 -22.96 -18.39
C ALA A 283 -3.37 -22.32 -19.44
N VAL A 284 -4.31 -23.08 -20.01
CA VAL A 284 -5.18 -22.63 -21.10
C VAL A 284 -6.05 -21.44 -20.69
N GLY A 285 -6.38 -21.27 -19.40
CA GLY A 285 -7.14 -20.10 -18.91
C GLY A 285 -6.45 -18.75 -19.14
N ARG A 286 -5.12 -18.73 -19.34
CA ARG A 286 -4.34 -17.51 -19.64
C ARG A 286 -4.20 -17.22 -21.15
N THR A 287 -4.87 -18.01 -21.99
CA THR A 287 -4.86 -17.87 -23.46
C THR A 287 -5.43 -16.52 -23.91
N PRO A 288 -4.75 -15.75 -24.79
CA PRO A 288 -5.26 -14.48 -25.32
C PRO A 288 -6.59 -14.64 -26.07
N SER A 289 -7.53 -13.72 -25.86
CA SER A 289 -8.90 -13.77 -26.43
C SER A 289 -8.96 -13.94 -27.96
N ALA A 290 -7.94 -13.48 -28.68
CA ALA A 290 -7.81 -13.70 -30.12
C ALA A 290 -7.82 -15.18 -30.52
N VAL A 291 -7.27 -16.06 -29.68
CA VAL A 291 -7.24 -17.52 -29.92
C VAL A 291 -8.62 -18.14 -29.66
N TRP A 292 -9.27 -17.77 -28.54
CA TRP A 292 -10.65 -18.19 -28.26
C TRP A 292 -11.60 -17.78 -29.37
N LYS A 293 -11.50 -16.53 -29.85
CA LYS A 293 -12.26 -16.02 -30.99
C LYS A 293 -11.93 -16.76 -32.30
N ALA A 294 -10.67 -17.14 -32.52
CA ALA A 294 -10.26 -17.89 -33.70
C ALA A 294 -10.75 -19.35 -33.69
N TRP A 295 -10.95 -19.96 -32.52
CA TRP A 295 -11.31 -21.38 -32.35
C TRP A 295 -12.73 -21.63 -31.75
N ARG A 296 -13.54 -20.59 -31.50
CA ARG A 296 -14.91 -20.70 -30.95
C ARG A 296 -15.77 -21.74 -31.67
N ALA A 297 -15.74 -21.78 -33.00
CA ALA A 297 -16.55 -22.75 -33.76
C ALA A 297 -16.11 -24.22 -33.54
N PRO A 298 -14.85 -24.64 -33.82
CA PRO A 298 -14.37 -25.98 -33.46
C PRO A 298 -14.57 -26.35 -31.99
N LEU A 299 -14.38 -25.40 -31.07
CA LEU A 299 -14.55 -25.62 -29.62
C LEU A 299 -16.01 -25.92 -29.25
N VAL A 300 -16.96 -25.15 -29.78
CA VAL A 300 -18.40 -25.37 -29.59
C VAL A 300 -18.83 -26.69 -30.25
N GLU A 301 -18.27 -27.04 -31.41
CA GLU A 301 -18.56 -28.32 -32.08
C GLU A 301 -18.03 -29.55 -31.32
N ALA A 302 -16.89 -29.42 -30.62
CA ALA A 302 -16.36 -30.45 -29.74
C ALA A 302 -17.26 -30.61 -28.50
N ALA A 303 -17.49 -29.53 -27.75
CA ALA A 303 -18.28 -29.53 -26.53
C ALA A 303 -19.74 -29.98 -26.74
N ARG A 304 -20.36 -29.66 -27.88
CA ARG A 304 -21.72 -30.19 -28.17
C ARG A 304 -21.76 -31.71 -28.26
N ARG A 305 -20.67 -32.36 -28.71
CA ARG A 305 -20.53 -33.82 -28.83
C ARG A 305 -20.03 -34.52 -27.56
N ASP A 306 -19.21 -33.84 -26.75
CA ASP A 306 -18.53 -34.44 -25.60
C ASP A 306 -18.77 -33.65 -24.30
N THR A 307 -19.48 -34.29 -23.37
CA THR A 307 -19.77 -33.77 -22.03
C THR A 307 -18.51 -33.53 -21.19
N ALA A 308 -17.42 -34.28 -21.40
CA ALA A 308 -16.15 -34.05 -20.72
C ALA A 308 -15.53 -32.69 -21.13
N VAL A 309 -15.65 -32.32 -22.41
CA VAL A 309 -15.24 -30.98 -22.89
C VAL A 309 -16.14 -29.89 -22.29
N ARG A 310 -17.45 -30.11 -22.14
CA ARG A 310 -18.35 -29.18 -21.45
C ARG A 310 -17.96 -28.97 -19.98
N ALA A 311 -17.74 -30.05 -19.25
CA ALA A 311 -17.28 -29.99 -17.85
C ALA A 311 -15.95 -29.24 -17.75
N ARG A 312 -15.00 -29.54 -18.65
CA ARG A 312 -13.70 -28.87 -18.70
C ARG A 312 -13.79 -27.37 -18.99
N LEU A 313 -14.76 -26.93 -19.80
CA LEU A 313 -15.03 -25.50 -20.00
C LEU A 313 -15.52 -24.79 -18.72
N LEU A 314 -16.25 -25.49 -17.85
CA LEU A 314 -16.68 -24.96 -16.54
C LEU A 314 -15.54 -24.89 -15.50
N GLU A 315 -14.47 -25.67 -15.68
CA GLU A 315 -13.25 -25.58 -14.84
C GLU A 315 -12.41 -24.33 -15.17
N ILE A 316 -12.45 -23.88 -16.43
CA ILE A 316 -11.61 -22.80 -16.95
C ILE A 316 -12.17 -21.41 -16.57
N LEU A 317 -11.29 -20.56 -16.05
CA LEU A 317 -11.55 -19.16 -15.69
C LEU A 317 -10.60 -18.26 -16.53
N PRO A 318 -11.12 -17.38 -17.41
CA PRO A 318 -10.30 -16.71 -18.42
C PRO A 318 -9.56 -15.46 -17.88
N ASP A 319 -8.25 -15.55 -17.74
CA ASP A 319 -7.38 -14.43 -17.35
C ASP A 319 -6.25 -14.18 -18.38
N PRO A 320 -6.59 -13.69 -19.59
CA PRO A 320 -5.61 -13.40 -20.63
C PRO A 320 -4.64 -12.28 -20.23
N SER A 321 -3.34 -12.61 -20.22
CA SER A 321 -2.28 -11.70 -19.79
C SER A 321 -2.27 -10.38 -20.60
N GLY A 322 -2.44 -9.25 -19.92
CA GLY A 322 -2.43 -7.92 -20.55
C GLY A 322 -3.78 -7.45 -21.10
N ALA A 323 -4.88 -8.11 -20.73
CA ALA A 323 -6.24 -7.60 -21.00
C ALA A 323 -6.43 -6.16 -20.50
N LYS A 324 -7.23 -5.39 -21.25
CA LYS A 324 -7.59 -4.00 -20.92
C LYS A 324 -9.02 -3.84 -20.39
N ASP A 325 -9.87 -4.81 -20.70
CA ASP A 325 -11.25 -4.90 -20.29
C ASP A 325 -11.52 -6.37 -19.96
N ASN A 326 -11.69 -6.67 -18.68
CA ASN A 326 -11.95 -8.03 -18.21
C ASN A 326 -13.42 -8.42 -18.36
N ALA A 327 -14.34 -7.44 -18.31
CA ALA A 327 -15.77 -7.72 -18.39
C ALA A 327 -16.21 -8.12 -19.81
N ALA A 328 -15.59 -7.53 -20.83
CA ALA A 328 -15.75 -7.99 -22.21
C ALA A 328 -15.26 -9.45 -22.41
N VAL A 329 -14.16 -9.84 -21.76
CA VAL A 329 -13.62 -11.22 -21.80
C VAL A 329 -14.53 -12.19 -21.04
N ASP A 330 -15.02 -11.80 -19.86
CA ASP A 330 -15.91 -12.64 -19.05
C ASP A 330 -17.27 -12.83 -19.75
N ALA A 331 -17.78 -11.81 -20.45
CA ALA A 331 -18.97 -11.93 -21.28
C ALA A 331 -18.75 -12.83 -22.52
N GLU A 332 -17.66 -12.64 -23.28
CA GLU A 332 -17.32 -13.51 -24.42
C GLU A 332 -17.11 -14.98 -24.00
N TRP A 333 -16.68 -15.23 -22.76
CA TRP A 333 -16.58 -16.58 -22.20
C TRP A 333 -17.93 -17.19 -21.82
N LEU A 334 -18.81 -16.43 -21.16
CA LEU A 334 -20.17 -16.91 -20.84
C LEU A 334 -20.97 -17.23 -22.12
N ASP A 335 -20.80 -16.43 -23.18
CA ASP A 335 -21.32 -16.73 -24.52
C ASP A 335 -20.82 -18.08 -25.07
N ILE A 336 -19.54 -18.43 -24.84
CA ILE A 336 -18.97 -19.73 -25.25
C ILE A 336 -19.59 -20.86 -24.43
N LEU A 337 -19.76 -20.70 -23.11
CA LEU A 337 -20.42 -21.71 -22.26
C LEU A 337 -21.89 -21.93 -22.66
N ARG A 338 -22.57 -20.88 -23.12
CA ARG A 338 -23.94 -20.91 -23.64
C ARG A 338 -24.00 -21.64 -24.99
N ASP A 339 -23.20 -21.23 -25.97
CA ASP A 339 -23.15 -21.84 -27.29
C ASP A 339 -22.76 -23.32 -27.24
N SER A 340 -21.87 -23.69 -26.33
CA SER A 340 -21.36 -25.06 -26.19
C SER A 340 -22.31 -26.03 -25.48
N GLY A 341 -23.39 -25.51 -24.86
CA GLY A 341 -24.24 -26.29 -23.96
C GLY A 341 -23.57 -26.64 -22.63
N ALA A 342 -22.53 -25.91 -22.21
CA ALA A 342 -21.90 -26.12 -20.91
C ALA A 342 -22.74 -25.52 -19.76
N GLU A 343 -23.50 -24.45 -20.00
CA GLU A 343 -24.50 -23.94 -19.05
C GLU A 343 -25.52 -25.02 -18.62
N GLU A 344 -25.82 -26.01 -19.48
CA GLU A 344 -26.81 -27.07 -19.20
C GLU A 344 -26.45 -27.91 -17.97
N LEU A 345 -25.16 -28.07 -17.67
CA LEU A 345 -24.67 -28.79 -16.46
C LEU A 345 -24.89 -27.99 -15.16
N LEU A 346 -25.09 -26.67 -15.27
CA LEU A 346 -25.36 -25.74 -14.16
C LEU A 346 -26.85 -25.49 -13.93
N THR A 347 -27.69 -25.71 -14.94
CA THR A 347 -29.15 -25.44 -14.89
C THR A 347 -30.00 -26.70 -14.93
N GLY A 348 -29.51 -27.79 -15.52
CA GLY A 348 -30.17 -29.10 -15.55
C GLY A 348 -29.92 -29.94 -14.29
N PRO A 349 -30.51 -31.15 -14.21
CA PRO A 349 -30.31 -32.10 -13.12
C PRO A 349 -28.82 -32.40 -12.88
N ARG A 350 -28.44 -32.65 -11.62
CA ARG A 350 -27.04 -33.00 -11.28
C ARG A 350 -26.79 -34.48 -11.54
N GLU A 351 -25.75 -34.79 -12.30
CA GLU A 351 -25.21 -36.16 -12.41
C GLU A 351 -24.45 -36.55 -11.13
N ASP A 352 -24.44 -37.83 -10.79
CA ASP A 352 -23.74 -38.30 -9.59
C ASP A 352 -22.22 -38.08 -9.70
N GLY A 353 -21.64 -37.52 -8.64
CA GLY A 353 -20.24 -37.08 -8.60
C GLY A 353 -19.96 -35.67 -9.15
N ALA A 354 -20.90 -35.01 -9.85
CA ALA A 354 -20.67 -33.67 -10.41
C ALA A 354 -20.63 -32.56 -9.33
N GLU A 355 -19.83 -31.50 -9.59
CA GLU A 355 -19.71 -30.30 -8.73
C GLU A 355 -21.10 -29.63 -8.53
N PRO A 356 -21.50 -29.30 -7.28
CA PRO A 356 -22.72 -28.52 -7.03
C PRO A 356 -22.65 -27.14 -7.69
N ALA A 357 -23.76 -26.69 -8.28
CA ALA A 357 -23.80 -25.44 -9.06
C ALA A 357 -23.38 -24.21 -8.23
N ALA A 358 -23.56 -24.26 -6.91
CA ALA A 358 -23.11 -23.26 -5.94
C ALA A 358 -21.57 -23.08 -5.92
N ARG A 359 -20.79 -24.16 -6.09
CA ARG A 359 -19.31 -24.11 -6.05
C ARG A 359 -18.73 -23.53 -7.34
N TRP A 360 -19.33 -23.82 -8.49
CA TRP A 360 -19.01 -23.11 -9.74
C TRP A 360 -19.27 -21.61 -9.61
N LEU A 361 -20.43 -21.22 -9.06
CA LEU A 361 -20.81 -19.81 -8.90
C LEU A 361 -19.91 -19.06 -7.91
N GLN A 362 -19.44 -19.73 -6.85
CA GLN A 362 -18.39 -19.23 -5.96
C GLN A 362 -17.07 -18.99 -6.72
N ARG A 363 -16.60 -19.98 -7.48
CA ARG A 363 -15.36 -19.88 -8.29
C ARG A 363 -15.44 -18.74 -9.30
N TRP A 364 -16.59 -18.60 -9.98
CA TRP A 364 -16.84 -17.52 -10.94
C TRP A 364 -16.87 -16.13 -10.27
N THR A 365 -17.56 -15.99 -9.13
CA THR A 365 -17.61 -14.69 -8.43
C THR A 365 -16.30 -14.30 -7.75
N ALA A 366 -15.45 -15.27 -7.38
CA ALA A 366 -14.06 -15.02 -7.02
C ALA A 366 -13.23 -14.52 -8.22
N HIS A 367 -13.41 -15.12 -9.40
CA HIS A 367 -12.77 -14.70 -10.66
C HIS A 367 -13.16 -13.29 -11.12
N LEU A 368 -14.42 -12.88 -10.94
CA LEU A 368 -14.86 -11.51 -11.21
C LEU A 368 -14.18 -10.47 -10.29
N ASN A 369 -13.69 -10.86 -9.10
CA ASN A 369 -13.00 -9.94 -8.19
C ASN A 369 -11.53 -9.67 -8.59
N ARG A 370 -11.00 -10.25 -9.67
CA ARG A 370 -9.60 -10.10 -10.08
C ARG A 370 -9.24 -8.66 -10.50
N GLY A 371 -8.12 -8.17 -9.97
CA GLY A 371 -7.56 -6.86 -10.30
C GLY A 371 -7.93 -5.72 -9.34
N TRP A 372 -7.15 -4.64 -9.44
CA TRP A 372 -7.21 -3.43 -8.58
C TRP A 372 -7.77 -2.18 -9.30
N ARG A 373 -8.19 -2.32 -10.55
CA ARG A 373 -8.83 -1.24 -11.34
C ARG A 373 -10.35 -1.47 -11.43
N ALA A 374 -11.06 -0.55 -12.09
CA ALA A 374 -12.52 -0.49 -12.10
C ALA A 374 -13.18 -1.85 -12.40
N ARG A 375 -14.07 -2.27 -11.50
CA ARG A 375 -14.86 -3.50 -11.58
C ARG A 375 -16.20 -3.19 -12.25
N SER A 376 -16.37 -3.60 -13.50
CA SER A 376 -17.64 -3.49 -14.23
C SER A 376 -18.59 -4.61 -13.83
N ALA A 377 -19.90 -4.35 -13.81
CA ALA A 377 -20.89 -5.42 -13.66
C ALA A 377 -20.89 -6.36 -14.88
N CYS A 378 -21.30 -7.61 -14.69
CA CYS A 378 -21.40 -8.63 -15.73
C CYS A 378 -22.84 -9.15 -15.83
N GLU A 379 -23.65 -8.50 -16.66
CA GLU A 379 -25.07 -8.83 -16.87
C GLU A 379 -25.31 -10.32 -17.24
N PRO A 380 -24.54 -10.96 -18.15
CA PRO A 380 -24.73 -12.38 -18.45
C PRO A 380 -24.52 -13.33 -17.27
N THR A 381 -23.82 -12.91 -16.21
CA THR A 381 -23.71 -13.69 -14.95
C THR A 381 -25.05 -13.72 -14.22
N LEU A 382 -25.82 -12.61 -14.23
CA LEU A 382 -27.14 -12.54 -13.61
C LEU A 382 -28.18 -13.33 -14.42
N GLU A 383 -28.11 -13.27 -15.75
CA GLU A 383 -28.95 -14.11 -16.62
C GLU A 383 -28.75 -15.61 -16.34
N LEU A 384 -27.49 -16.05 -16.25
CA LEU A 384 -27.16 -17.44 -15.97
C LEU A 384 -27.58 -17.83 -14.55
N ALA A 385 -27.28 -17.00 -13.55
CA ALA A 385 -27.72 -17.25 -12.18
C ALA A 385 -29.25 -17.36 -12.05
N ALA A 386 -30.02 -16.56 -12.81
CA ALA A 386 -31.47 -16.68 -12.88
C ALA A 386 -31.93 -18.05 -13.42
N ARG A 387 -31.25 -18.59 -14.45
CA ARG A 387 -31.49 -19.95 -14.95
C ARG A 387 -31.04 -21.05 -13.97
N MET A 388 -30.03 -20.79 -13.16
CA MET A 388 -29.52 -21.73 -12.14
C MET A 388 -30.42 -21.84 -10.90
N VAL A 389 -31.40 -20.94 -10.68
CA VAL A 389 -32.19 -20.87 -9.44
C VAL A 389 -32.76 -22.21 -8.99
N GLU A 390 -33.50 -22.93 -9.85
CA GLU A 390 -34.13 -24.19 -9.46
C GLU A 390 -33.11 -25.28 -9.13
N ARG A 391 -31.99 -25.30 -9.87
CA ARG A 391 -30.88 -26.22 -9.62
C ARG A 391 -30.12 -25.88 -8.34
N LEU A 392 -29.96 -24.60 -8.00
CA LEU A 392 -29.34 -24.17 -6.74
C LEU A 392 -30.24 -24.48 -5.53
N ARG A 393 -31.57 -24.37 -5.66
CA ARG A 393 -32.52 -24.87 -4.65
C ARG A 393 -32.41 -26.39 -4.49
N ALA A 394 -32.38 -27.13 -5.60
CA ALA A 394 -32.34 -28.60 -5.60
C ALA A 394 -31.01 -29.18 -5.07
N ASP A 395 -29.86 -28.56 -5.38
CA ASP A 395 -28.56 -28.93 -4.79
C ASP A 395 -28.51 -28.63 -3.29
N ALA A 396 -29.29 -27.65 -2.80
CA ALA A 396 -29.38 -27.20 -1.40
C ALA A 396 -28.05 -26.77 -0.72
N VAL A 397 -26.95 -26.70 -1.48
CA VAL A 397 -25.64 -26.25 -1.01
C VAL A 397 -25.62 -24.72 -0.91
N PRO A 398 -25.28 -24.12 0.26
CA PRO A 398 -25.17 -22.68 0.41
C PRO A 398 -24.16 -22.05 -0.57
N VAL A 399 -24.61 -21.01 -1.28
CA VAL A 399 -23.74 -20.23 -2.18
C VAL A 399 -22.87 -19.28 -1.37
N GLU A 400 -21.55 -19.40 -1.51
CA GLU A 400 -20.55 -18.52 -0.89
C GLU A 400 -20.16 -17.39 -1.87
N LEU A 401 -20.59 -16.15 -1.61
CA LEU A 401 -20.40 -15.00 -2.52
C LEU A 401 -19.30 -14.02 -2.06
N GLN A 402 -18.46 -13.59 -3.00
CA GLN A 402 -17.44 -12.55 -2.77
C GLN A 402 -18.00 -11.13 -2.99
N GLN A 403 -18.51 -10.54 -1.90
CA GLN A 403 -19.36 -9.34 -1.83
C GLN A 403 -18.73 -8.01 -2.34
N ASN A 404 -17.44 -8.00 -2.71
CA ASN A 404 -16.70 -6.79 -3.09
C ASN A 404 -16.78 -6.43 -4.60
N HIS A 405 -17.70 -7.05 -5.34
CA HIS A 405 -17.92 -6.83 -6.77
C HIS A 405 -19.36 -6.37 -7.07
N PRO A 406 -19.61 -5.42 -7.97
CA PRO A 406 -20.98 -4.95 -8.27
C PRO A 406 -21.97 -6.08 -8.60
N THR A 407 -21.59 -7.01 -9.49
CA THR A 407 -22.43 -8.17 -9.84
C THR A 407 -22.79 -9.04 -8.63
N ALA A 408 -21.97 -9.07 -7.57
CA ALA A 408 -22.21 -9.89 -6.39
C ALA A 408 -23.35 -9.33 -5.51
N LEU A 409 -23.69 -8.05 -5.62
CA LEU A 409 -24.83 -7.44 -4.93
C LEU A 409 -26.15 -7.82 -5.60
N ASP A 410 -26.25 -7.63 -6.92
CA ASP A 410 -27.42 -8.04 -7.69
C ASP A 410 -27.61 -9.57 -7.64
N LEU A 411 -26.52 -10.33 -7.60
CA LEU A 411 -26.57 -11.79 -7.42
C LEU A 411 -27.03 -12.19 -6.00
N LEU A 412 -26.53 -11.54 -4.96
CA LEU A 412 -26.96 -11.78 -3.58
C LEU A 412 -28.47 -11.52 -3.43
N ASP A 413 -28.96 -10.40 -3.95
CA ASP A 413 -30.39 -10.08 -3.91
C ASP A 413 -31.23 -11.08 -4.73
N LEU A 414 -30.77 -11.48 -5.92
CA LEU A 414 -31.44 -12.48 -6.75
C LEU A 414 -31.57 -13.83 -6.02
N LEU A 415 -30.50 -14.31 -5.40
CA LEU A 415 -30.51 -15.60 -4.69
C LEU A 415 -31.38 -15.55 -3.43
N LEU A 416 -31.31 -14.46 -2.64
CA LEU A 416 -32.16 -14.29 -1.45
C LEU A 416 -33.64 -14.14 -1.83
N ALA A 417 -33.97 -13.31 -2.84
CA ALA A 417 -35.34 -13.17 -3.35
C ALA A 417 -35.89 -14.47 -3.93
N ALA A 418 -35.02 -15.33 -4.48
CA ALA A 418 -35.37 -16.66 -4.96
C ALA A 418 -35.42 -17.74 -3.86
N GLY A 419 -35.07 -17.44 -2.60
CA GLY A 419 -35.00 -18.43 -1.52
C GLY A 419 -33.93 -19.51 -1.73
N VAL A 420 -32.87 -19.21 -2.50
CA VAL A 420 -31.70 -20.10 -2.63
C VAL A 420 -30.87 -20.00 -1.35
N PRO A 421 -30.36 -21.11 -0.79
CA PRO A 421 -29.42 -21.07 0.33
C PRO A 421 -28.17 -20.24 0.00
N VAL A 422 -27.92 -19.18 0.79
CA VAL A 422 -26.70 -18.36 0.73
C VAL A 422 -25.97 -18.48 2.06
N ALA A 423 -24.65 -18.67 2.00
CA ALA A 423 -23.81 -18.81 3.19
C ALA A 423 -23.76 -17.50 4.00
N ASP A 424 -23.57 -17.63 5.32
CA ASP A 424 -23.46 -16.48 6.22
C ASP A 424 -22.23 -15.60 5.86
N PRO A 425 -22.30 -14.28 6.07
CA PRO A 425 -21.18 -13.40 5.79
C PRO A 425 -19.96 -13.72 6.66
N SER A 426 -18.78 -13.70 6.05
CA SER A 426 -17.52 -13.67 6.80
C SER A 426 -17.47 -12.40 7.69
N SER A 427 -16.78 -12.50 8.83
CA SER A 427 -16.84 -11.51 9.90
C SER A 427 -16.46 -10.09 9.44
N GLY A 428 -17.45 -9.18 9.45
CA GLY A 428 -17.31 -7.81 8.96
C GLY A 428 -17.54 -7.64 7.45
N PRO A 429 -18.71 -8.05 6.92
CA PRO A 429 -19.03 -7.83 5.50
C PRO A 429 -19.05 -6.34 5.14
N SER A 430 -18.51 -5.97 3.98
CA SER A 430 -18.43 -4.57 3.53
C SER A 430 -18.88 -4.43 2.07
N PHE A 431 -20.06 -3.87 1.84
CA PHE A 431 -20.57 -3.64 0.48
C PHE A 431 -20.05 -2.32 -0.12
N GLN A 432 -19.96 -2.27 -1.45
CA GLN A 432 -19.45 -1.12 -2.21
C GLN A 432 -20.53 -0.59 -3.17
N LEU A 433 -21.46 0.23 -2.65
CA LEU A 433 -22.62 0.69 -3.41
C LEU A 433 -22.31 1.74 -4.47
N ALA A 434 -21.29 2.60 -4.29
CA ALA A 434 -20.97 3.63 -5.30
C ALA A 434 -20.52 3.04 -6.66
N PRO A 435 -19.64 2.02 -6.73
CA PRO A 435 -19.37 1.29 -7.98
C PRO A 435 -20.57 0.52 -8.56
N TRP A 436 -21.57 0.16 -7.74
CA TRP A 436 -22.79 -0.52 -8.17
C TRP A 436 -23.80 0.46 -8.80
N LEU A 437 -23.97 1.66 -8.22
CA LEU A 437 -24.82 2.74 -8.73
C LEU A 437 -24.25 3.51 -9.93
N ALA A 438 -22.98 3.29 -10.29
CA ALA A 438 -22.30 4.03 -11.34
C ALA A 438 -22.86 3.71 -12.75
N GLY A 439 -23.80 4.54 -13.20
CA GLY A 439 -24.49 4.44 -14.48
C GLY A 439 -25.81 3.67 -14.42
N GLU A 440 -26.64 3.85 -15.45
CA GLU A 440 -27.79 2.99 -15.70
C GLU A 440 -27.32 1.68 -16.34
N ARG A 441 -27.88 0.57 -15.88
CA ARG A 441 -27.50 -0.79 -16.29
C ARG A 441 -28.75 -1.65 -16.32
N PRO A 442 -29.00 -2.45 -17.38
CA PRO A 442 -29.98 -3.51 -17.33
C PRO A 442 -29.68 -4.49 -16.17
N GLY A 443 -30.71 -5.17 -15.66
CA GLY A 443 -30.56 -6.19 -14.62
C GLY A 443 -30.20 -5.70 -13.21
N ARG A 444 -29.91 -4.41 -12.99
CA ARG A 444 -29.69 -3.86 -11.64
C ARG A 444 -30.95 -4.00 -10.78
N ARG A 445 -30.79 -4.51 -9.56
CA ARG A 445 -31.90 -4.78 -8.63
C ARG A 445 -32.13 -3.63 -7.65
N ASP A 446 -33.16 -3.76 -6.80
CA ASP A 446 -33.52 -2.79 -5.76
C ASP A 446 -32.81 -3.04 -4.40
N LEU A 447 -32.26 -4.25 -4.24
CA LEU A 447 -31.63 -4.79 -3.02
C LEU A 447 -32.61 -5.03 -1.85
N THR A 448 -33.90 -5.17 -2.14
CA THR A 448 -34.97 -5.37 -1.13
C THR A 448 -34.79 -6.68 -0.34
N ALA A 449 -34.34 -7.77 -0.97
CA ALA A 449 -34.11 -9.03 -0.26
C ALA A 449 -32.83 -8.99 0.60
N VAL A 450 -31.79 -8.27 0.16
CA VAL A 450 -30.59 -8.02 0.99
C VAL A 450 -30.92 -7.12 2.19
N ALA A 451 -31.83 -6.16 2.03
CA ALA A 451 -32.31 -5.32 3.12
C ALA A 451 -33.20 -6.08 4.12
N ALA A 452 -33.92 -7.12 3.68
CA ALA A 452 -34.77 -7.96 4.53
C ALA A 452 -33.99 -9.04 5.31
N ASP A 453 -32.88 -9.55 4.78
CA ASP A 453 -32.07 -10.58 5.47
C ASP A 453 -31.27 -9.98 6.65
N PRO A 454 -31.52 -10.43 7.91
CA PRO A 454 -30.89 -9.87 9.10
C PRO A 454 -29.37 -10.06 9.17
N ARG A 455 -28.80 -11.00 8.39
CA ARG A 455 -27.35 -11.25 8.33
C ARG A 455 -26.64 -10.19 7.51
N PHE A 456 -27.28 -9.67 6.46
CA PHE A 456 -26.69 -8.72 5.51
C PHE A 456 -27.15 -7.28 5.73
N ARG A 457 -28.37 -7.05 6.27
CA ARG A 457 -28.93 -5.73 6.58
C ARG A 457 -27.94 -4.78 7.30
N PRO A 458 -27.19 -5.19 8.35
CA PRO A 458 -26.30 -4.28 9.08
C PRO A 458 -25.16 -3.70 8.22
N ALA A 459 -24.63 -4.48 7.27
CA ALA A 459 -23.58 -4.01 6.37
C ALA A 459 -24.13 -3.21 5.20
N LEU A 460 -25.32 -3.54 4.71
CA LEU A 460 -26.00 -2.71 3.70
C LEU A 460 -26.30 -1.32 4.27
N ARG A 461 -26.82 -1.26 5.50
CA ARG A 461 -27.05 -0.02 6.27
C ARG A 461 -25.80 0.88 6.34
N GLN A 462 -24.63 0.32 6.58
CA GLN A 462 -23.37 1.10 6.60
C GLN A 462 -22.87 1.50 5.21
N ALA A 463 -23.15 0.71 4.18
CA ALA A 463 -22.73 0.97 2.80
C ALA A 463 -23.61 2.01 2.07
N VAL A 464 -24.85 2.21 2.52
CA VAL A 464 -25.80 3.23 2.00
C VAL A 464 -25.31 4.65 2.30
N ALA A 465 -24.84 4.93 3.52
CA ALA A 465 -24.54 6.29 3.93
C ALA A 465 -23.52 7.04 3.05
N PRO A 466 -22.35 6.47 2.67
CA PRO A 466 -21.41 7.09 1.73
C PRO A 466 -22.05 7.62 0.43
N VAL A 467 -22.97 6.85 -0.16
CA VAL A 467 -23.68 7.22 -1.39
C VAL A 467 -24.59 8.43 -1.14
N TRP A 468 -25.41 8.38 -0.09
CA TRP A 468 -26.34 9.47 0.22
C TRP A 468 -25.59 10.75 0.58
N GLY A 469 -24.47 10.67 1.31
CA GLY A 469 -23.65 11.82 1.68
C GLY A 469 -22.97 12.57 0.54
N GLU A 470 -22.81 11.93 -0.62
CA GLU A 470 -22.15 12.51 -1.80
C GLU A 470 -23.17 12.92 -2.89
N ALA A 471 -24.47 12.65 -2.69
CA ALA A 471 -25.53 13.00 -3.62
C ALA A 471 -26.03 14.45 -3.44
N ALA A 472 -26.22 15.17 -4.56
CA ALA A 472 -26.93 16.44 -4.59
C ALA A 472 -28.44 16.25 -4.37
N ALA A 473 -29.17 17.30 -3.97
CA ALA A 473 -30.59 17.25 -3.62
C ALA A 473 -31.48 16.54 -4.67
N ASP A 474 -31.36 16.93 -5.95
CA ASP A 474 -32.12 16.33 -7.04
C ASP A 474 -31.82 14.82 -7.21
N ARG A 475 -30.58 14.41 -6.91
CA ARG A 475 -30.16 13.00 -6.94
C ARG A 475 -30.59 12.24 -5.69
N LEU A 476 -30.71 12.88 -4.53
CA LEU A 476 -31.27 12.29 -3.31
C LEU A 476 -32.73 11.92 -3.50
N ALA A 477 -33.55 12.84 -4.03
CA ALA A 477 -34.94 12.56 -4.37
C ALA A 477 -35.06 11.39 -5.36
N ALA A 478 -34.29 11.43 -6.46
CA ALA A 478 -34.27 10.35 -7.44
C ALA A 478 -33.76 9.01 -6.87
N LEU A 479 -32.84 8.99 -5.90
CA LEU A 479 -32.40 7.76 -5.22
C LEU A 479 -33.47 7.22 -4.28
N GLN A 480 -34.20 8.09 -3.57
CA GLN A 480 -35.32 7.72 -2.70
C GLN A 480 -36.48 7.11 -3.50
N GLU A 481 -36.82 7.67 -4.66
CA GLU A 481 -37.83 7.13 -5.56
C GLU A 481 -37.39 5.81 -6.22
N GLN A 482 -36.10 5.68 -6.60
CA GLN A 482 -35.59 4.51 -7.31
C GLN A 482 -35.28 3.31 -6.39
N LEU A 483 -34.95 3.55 -5.10
CA LEU A 483 -34.37 2.55 -4.19
C LEU A 483 -34.92 2.70 -2.76
N PRO A 484 -36.24 2.50 -2.54
CA PRO A 484 -36.90 2.76 -1.26
C PRO A 484 -36.32 1.96 -0.08
N ALA A 485 -35.99 0.67 -0.29
CA ALA A 485 -35.37 -0.17 0.73
C ALA A 485 -34.00 0.36 1.20
N LEU A 486 -33.24 1.04 0.33
CA LEU A 486 -31.99 1.70 0.71
C LEU A 486 -32.23 3.05 1.40
N HIS A 487 -33.28 3.77 1.03
CA HIS A 487 -33.69 5.00 1.73
C HIS A 487 -34.11 4.69 3.18
N GLU A 488 -34.91 3.65 3.42
CA GLU A 488 -35.26 3.19 4.77
C GLU A 488 -34.01 2.87 5.61
N LEU A 489 -33.02 2.19 5.02
CA LEU A 489 -31.74 1.92 5.67
C LEU A 489 -30.92 3.19 5.95
N PHE A 490 -31.06 4.24 5.14
CA PHE A 490 -30.43 5.54 5.42
C PHE A 490 -31.12 6.28 6.58
N VAL A 491 -32.45 6.21 6.68
CA VAL A 491 -33.23 6.76 7.81
C VAL A 491 -32.87 6.02 9.10
N GLU A 492 -32.87 4.68 9.08
CA GLU A 492 -32.46 3.83 10.20
C GLU A 492 -31.00 4.14 10.62
N TRP A 493 -30.09 4.30 9.65
CA TRP A 493 -28.70 4.70 9.91
C TRP A 493 -28.62 6.08 10.57
N ALA A 494 -29.44 7.06 10.15
CA ALA A 494 -29.47 8.39 10.74
C ALA A 494 -29.96 8.40 12.19
N ASP A 495 -30.99 7.62 12.54
CA ASP A 495 -31.46 7.49 13.92
C ASP A 495 -30.43 6.82 14.83
N ASN A 496 -29.80 5.73 14.37
CA ASN A 496 -28.69 5.08 15.09
C ASN A 496 -27.55 6.07 15.39
N TRP A 497 -27.25 7.00 14.47
CA TRP A 497 -26.23 8.03 14.68
C TRP A 497 -26.68 9.18 15.58
N ALA A 498 -27.97 9.53 15.61
CA ALA A 498 -28.50 10.46 16.61
C ALA A 498 -28.42 9.86 18.02
N GLU A 499 -28.72 8.56 18.18
CA GLU A 499 -28.61 7.84 19.44
C GLU A 499 -27.17 7.71 19.94
N GLU A 500 -26.23 7.32 19.09
CA GLU A 500 -24.78 7.27 19.43
C GLU A 500 -24.25 8.66 19.82
N LEU A 501 -24.75 9.74 19.20
CA LEU A 501 -24.39 11.12 19.55
C LEU A 501 -25.00 11.58 20.88
N GLU A 502 -26.28 11.26 21.15
CA GLU A 502 -26.94 11.56 22.42
C GLU A 502 -26.27 10.82 23.59
N ALA A 503 -25.85 9.57 23.36
CA ALA A 503 -25.13 8.74 24.31
C ALA A 503 -23.67 9.18 24.58
N THR A 504 -23.14 10.18 23.87
CA THR A 504 -21.77 10.68 24.10
C THR A 504 -21.58 11.24 25.50
N ARG A 505 -20.44 10.89 26.10
CA ARG A 505 -19.99 11.36 27.42
C ARG A 505 -18.88 12.40 27.29
N GLY A 506 -17.88 12.09 26.46
CA GLY A 506 -16.68 12.90 26.29
C GLY A 506 -16.75 13.85 25.09
N LEU A 507 -16.20 15.05 25.26
CA LEU A 507 -16.29 16.12 24.27
C LEU A 507 -15.51 15.81 23.00
N ALA A 508 -14.31 15.21 23.10
CA ALA A 508 -13.52 14.83 21.93
C ALA A 508 -14.20 13.73 21.12
N GLY A 509 -14.79 12.73 21.77
CA GLY A 509 -15.62 11.69 21.13
C GLY A 509 -16.75 12.32 20.32
N LEU A 510 -17.56 13.16 20.96
CA LEU A 510 -18.63 13.93 20.32
C LEU A 510 -18.14 14.77 19.12
N HIS A 511 -17.06 15.54 19.30
CA HIS A 511 -16.50 16.38 18.22
C HIS A 511 -16.01 15.53 17.04
N ARG A 512 -15.37 14.39 17.29
CA ARG A 512 -14.89 13.44 16.26
C ARG A 512 -16.06 12.83 15.49
N LEU A 513 -17.12 12.41 16.19
CA LEU A 513 -18.35 11.85 15.60
C LEU A 513 -19.08 12.89 14.72
N LEU A 514 -19.33 14.10 15.23
CA LEU A 514 -19.89 15.22 14.46
C LEU A 514 -19.02 15.62 13.25
N THR A 515 -17.69 15.49 13.37
CA THR A 515 -16.76 15.75 12.26
C THR A 515 -16.87 14.67 11.18
N GLY A 516 -16.92 13.39 11.55
CA GLY A 516 -17.17 12.28 10.61
C GLY A 516 -18.53 12.40 9.90
N LEU A 517 -19.55 12.88 10.63
CA LEU A 517 -20.89 13.13 10.08
C LEU A 517 -21.00 14.39 9.22
N SER A 518 -20.03 15.31 9.26
CA SER A 518 -20.15 16.65 8.65
C SER A 518 -20.40 16.67 7.13
N ARG A 519 -20.13 15.56 6.42
CA ARG A 519 -20.48 15.36 5.00
C ARG A 519 -21.93 14.93 4.77
N PHE A 520 -22.53 14.15 5.68
CA PHE A 520 -23.87 13.56 5.51
C PHE A 520 -25.01 14.55 5.81
N ARG A 521 -24.71 15.72 6.41
CA ARG A 521 -25.70 16.72 6.84
C ARG A 521 -26.82 17.02 5.83
N PRO A 522 -26.56 17.27 4.53
CA PRO A 522 -27.64 17.61 3.58
C PRO A 522 -28.59 16.42 3.36
N ALA A 523 -28.04 15.21 3.23
CA ALA A 523 -28.82 14.00 3.05
C ALA A 523 -29.60 13.64 4.31
N LEU A 524 -28.98 13.74 5.50
CA LEU A 524 -29.61 13.44 6.77
C LEU A 524 -30.76 14.43 7.05
N ALA A 525 -30.54 15.74 6.89
CA ALA A 525 -31.59 16.75 7.07
C ALA A 525 -32.73 16.65 6.04
N HIS A 526 -32.49 16.04 4.87
CA HIS A 526 -33.52 15.77 3.87
C HIS A 526 -34.33 14.50 4.18
N ALA A 527 -33.66 13.38 4.48
CA ALA A 527 -34.29 12.08 4.66
C ALA A 527 -34.85 11.85 6.08
N ASN A 528 -34.19 12.38 7.12
CA ASN A 528 -34.65 12.29 8.50
C ASN A 528 -34.46 13.65 9.25
N PRO A 529 -35.40 14.59 9.07
CA PRO A 529 -35.40 15.87 9.78
C PRO A 529 -35.47 15.74 11.32
N ALA A 530 -36.03 14.64 11.84
CA ALA A 530 -36.14 14.40 13.28
C ALA A 530 -34.78 14.07 13.91
N ALA A 531 -34.01 13.17 13.29
CA ALA A 531 -32.61 12.92 13.66
C ALA A 531 -31.76 14.19 13.50
N ALA A 532 -31.96 14.99 12.45
CA ALA A 532 -31.26 16.27 12.29
C ALA A 532 -31.56 17.25 13.44
N ALA A 533 -32.81 17.33 13.90
CA ALA A 533 -33.21 18.16 15.05
C ALA A 533 -32.63 17.65 16.38
N ARG A 534 -32.63 16.32 16.61
CA ARG A 534 -31.96 15.69 17.75
C ARG A 534 -30.48 16.05 17.82
N ILE A 535 -29.77 15.91 16.69
CA ILE A 535 -28.34 16.24 16.56
C ILE A 535 -28.08 17.75 16.79
N ALA A 536 -28.98 18.62 16.34
CA ALA A 536 -28.86 20.06 16.58
C ALA A 536 -29.18 20.47 18.04
N GLY A 537 -29.92 19.65 18.77
CA GLY A 537 -30.31 19.87 20.18
C GLY A 537 -29.33 19.34 21.23
N LEU A 538 -28.19 18.77 20.84
CA LEU A 538 -27.23 18.17 21.76
C LEU A 538 -26.70 19.17 22.79
N ASP A 539 -26.78 18.83 24.08
CA ASP A 539 -26.20 19.62 25.16
C ASP A 539 -24.67 19.43 25.23
N ILE A 540 -23.97 20.30 24.52
CA ILE A 540 -22.50 20.36 24.49
C ILE A 540 -21.92 20.85 25.83
N ALA A 541 -22.66 21.64 26.61
CA ALA A 541 -22.16 22.22 27.86
C ALA A 541 -21.96 21.14 28.92
N ALA A 542 -22.92 20.23 29.09
CA ALA A 542 -22.75 19.08 29.98
C ALA A 542 -21.59 18.14 29.56
N ARG A 543 -21.27 18.04 28.27
CA ARG A 543 -20.13 17.21 27.78
C ARG A 543 -18.79 17.91 28.03
N LEU A 544 -18.71 19.23 27.88
CA LEU A 544 -17.55 20.01 28.33
C LEU A 544 -17.36 19.90 29.84
N GLY A 545 -18.42 20.13 30.63
CA GLY A 545 -18.40 20.03 32.09
C GLY A 545 -17.95 18.66 32.57
N ARG A 546 -18.52 17.58 32.02
CA ARG A 546 -18.06 16.21 32.30
C ARG A 546 -16.60 15.99 31.92
N THR A 547 -16.17 16.45 30.74
CA THR A 547 -14.78 16.27 30.27
C THR A 547 -13.77 16.92 31.22
N LEU A 548 -14.06 18.13 31.70
CA LEU A 548 -13.22 18.81 32.69
C LEU A 548 -13.23 18.09 34.05
N ARG A 549 -14.41 17.69 34.54
CA ARG A 549 -14.56 16.94 35.81
C ARG A 549 -13.96 15.52 35.78
N ALA A 550 -13.85 14.90 34.60
CA ALA A 550 -13.27 13.57 34.42
C ALA A 550 -11.74 13.57 34.19
N GLY A 551 -11.16 14.72 33.83
CA GLY A 551 -9.70 14.94 33.81
C GLY A 551 -9.10 15.07 32.42
N ILE A 552 -8.09 15.95 32.29
CA ILE A 552 -7.48 16.33 31.01
C ILE A 552 -5.95 16.26 31.07
N LEU A 553 -5.31 15.96 29.93
CA LEU A 553 -3.85 15.76 29.88
C LEU A 553 -3.06 17.00 30.31
N ASP A 554 -3.54 18.21 30.05
CA ASP A 554 -2.84 19.46 30.39
C ASP A 554 -2.82 19.78 31.90
N GLU A 555 -3.50 19.02 32.74
CA GLU A 555 -3.26 19.02 34.20
C GLU A 555 -1.86 18.47 34.55
N LEU A 556 -1.28 17.71 33.62
CA LEU A 556 0.04 17.14 33.69
C LEU A 556 1.02 17.86 32.74
N GLY A 557 2.31 17.81 33.09
CA GLY A 557 3.40 18.37 32.31
C GLY A 557 4.73 17.67 32.56
N TRP A 558 5.72 17.95 31.72
CA TRP A 558 7.08 17.45 31.91
C TRP A 558 8.05 18.64 31.80
N PRO A 559 8.39 19.30 32.93
CA PRO A 559 9.14 20.55 32.92
C PRO A 559 10.49 20.47 32.18
N ALA A 560 11.16 19.31 32.24
CA ALA A 560 12.41 19.07 31.54
C ALA A 560 12.25 18.96 30.01
N LEU A 561 11.12 18.40 29.52
CA LEU A 561 10.77 18.37 28.10
C LEU A 561 10.39 19.76 27.60
N GLU A 562 9.63 20.51 28.40
CA GLU A 562 9.21 21.88 28.10
C GLU A 562 10.41 22.85 28.07
N GLU A 563 11.39 22.67 28.97
CA GLU A 563 12.70 23.32 28.90
C GLU A 563 13.47 22.89 27.64
N GLY A 564 13.56 21.58 27.36
CA GLY A 564 14.32 21.02 26.24
C GLY A 564 13.84 21.51 24.87
N LEU A 565 12.53 21.61 24.67
CA LEU A 565 11.97 22.20 23.45
C LEU A 565 12.28 23.69 23.34
N ARG A 566 12.28 24.43 24.45
CA ARG A 566 12.72 25.84 24.48
C ARG A 566 14.20 26.00 24.15
N ARG A 567 15.07 25.09 24.62
CA ARG A 567 16.51 25.01 24.25
C ARG A 567 16.75 24.70 22.78
N LEU A 568 15.77 24.11 22.08
CA LEU A 568 15.76 23.93 20.62
C LEU A 568 15.09 25.10 19.88
N GLY A 569 14.73 26.19 20.56
CA GLY A 569 14.18 27.40 19.94
C GLY A 569 12.73 27.27 19.51
N TYR A 570 11.91 26.50 20.23
CA TYR A 570 10.46 26.60 20.16
C TYR A 570 9.94 27.48 21.31
N ASP A 571 9.20 28.54 20.95
CA ASP A 571 8.43 29.36 21.87
C ASP A 571 6.96 28.92 21.82
N TYR A 572 6.41 28.56 22.97
CA TYR A 572 5.02 28.16 23.15
C TYR A 572 4.32 29.05 24.18
N SER A 573 4.47 30.37 24.06
CA SER A 573 3.61 31.32 24.79
C SER A 573 2.13 30.96 24.62
N ALA A 574 1.35 31.07 25.70
CA ALA A 574 -0.01 30.52 25.79
C ALA A 574 -0.97 31.01 24.70
N GLY A 575 -0.68 32.15 24.05
CA GLY A 575 -1.45 32.74 22.95
C GLY A 575 -1.46 31.99 21.62
N ALA A 576 -0.63 30.95 21.42
CA ALA A 576 -0.59 30.16 20.18
C ALA A 576 -0.64 28.62 20.41
N PRO A 577 -1.56 28.11 21.25
CA PRO A 577 -1.43 26.78 21.84
C PRO A 577 -1.76 25.66 20.85
N GLY A 578 -1.17 24.47 21.05
CA GLY A 578 -1.44 23.22 20.34
C GLY A 578 -1.24 23.17 18.81
N ARG A 579 -0.84 24.25 18.13
CA ARG A 579 -0.95 24.36 16.65
C ARG A 579 0.32 24.25 15.84
N VAL A 580 1.46 24.65 16.41
CA VAL A 580 2.73 24.58 15.69
C VAL A 580 3.26 23.16 15.79
N VAL A 581 3.06 22.36 14.74
CA VAL A 581 3.80 21.10 14.56
C VAL A 581 5.30 21.43 14.65
N PRO A 582 6.09 20.83 15.56
CA PRO A 582 7.52 21.12 15.72
C PRO A 582 8.32 20.80 14.44
N LYS A 583 8.45 21.79 13.55
CA LYS A 583 9.10 21.62 12.25
C LYS A 583 10.57 21.29 12.43
N ASP A 584 10.96 20.19 11.80
CA ASP A 584 12.30 19.60 11.86
C ASP A 584 12.74 19.11 13.24
N LEU A 585 11.80 18.93 14.19
CA LEU A 585 12.03 18.08 15.35
C LEU A 585 12.12 16.61 14.91
N GLN A 586 13.13 15.93 15.44
CA GLN A 586 13.31 14.49 15.44
C GLN A 586 13.41 14.04 16.91
N VAL A 587 12.92 12.84 17.19
CA VAL A 587 12.91 12.26 18.54
C VAL A 587 13.49 10.84 18.47
N GLU A 588 14.38 10.49 19.40
CA GLU A 588 14.83 9.11 19.62
C GLU A 588 14.48 8.68 21.04
N ASN A 589 14.20 7.39 21.21
CA ASN A 589 13.94 6.76 22.50
C ASN A 589 15.27 6.36 23.16
N ALA A 590 15.50 6.85 24.37
CA ALA A 590 16.59 6.39 25.24
C ALA A 590 16.09 6.23 26.68
N TRP A 591 14.88 5.68 26.87
CA TRP A 591 14.19 5.60 28.17
C TRP A 591 15.11 5.25 29.36
N PRO A 592 15.07 5.96 30.51
CA PRO A 592 14.11 7.00 30.88
C PRO A 592 14.35 8.36 30.18
N GLU A 593 15.42 8.50 29.38
CA GLU A 593 15.71 9.72 28.62
C GLU A 593 14.98 9.82 27.27
N LEU A 594 14.58 11.03 26.90
CA LEU A 594 14.08 11.34 25.56
C LEU A 594 15.08 12.25 24.84
N VAL A 595 15.55 11.84 23.66
CA VAL A 595 16.49 12.63 22.86
C VAL A 595 15.72 13.48 21.87
N LEU A 596 15.81 14.80 22.01
CA LEU A 596 15.19 15.78 21.12
C LEU A 596 16.25 16.35 20.19
N VAL A 597 15.99 16.40 18.89
CA VAL A 597 16.95 16.87 17.88
C VAL A 597 16.26 17.84 16.93
N ARG A 598 16.88 19.00 16.68
CA ARG A 598 16.39 19.97 15.71
C ARG A 598 17.57 20.63 14.99
N HIS A 599 17.54 20.60 13.66
CA HIS A 599 18.61 21.11 12.79
C HIS A 599 19.98 20.50 13.16
N ASP A 600 20.87 21.30 13.75
CA ASP A 600 22.22 20.98 14.16
C ASP A 600 22.39 20.88 15.69
N LYS A 601 21.29 20.84 16.47
CA LYS A 601 21.35 20.71 17.93
C LYS A 601 20.54 19.52 18.46
N ALA A 602 21.11 18.82 19.44
CA ALA A 602 20.47 17.78 20.23
C ALA A 602 20.37 18.19 21.72
N VAL A 603 19.31 17.73 22.38
CA VAL A 603 19.06 17.90 23.82
C VAL A 603 18.56 16.57 24.37
N VAL A 604 19.18 16.07 25.44
CA VAL A 604 18.75 14.86 26.15
C VAL A 604 17.98 15.26 27.40
N VAL A 605 16.73 14.85 27.47
CA VAL A 605 15.80 15.16 28.56
C VAL A 605 15.64 13.92 29.44
N GLY A 606 16.06 13.99 30.69
CA GLY A 606 15.76 12.98 31.72
C GLY A 606 14.48 13.31 32.50
N PRO A 607 14.08 12.47 33.47
CA PRO A 607 12.86 12.64 34.26
C PRO A 607 12.71 14.05 34.89
N GLU A 608 13.74 14.53 35.58
CA GLU A 608 13.67 15.80 36.34
C GLU A 608 14.44 16.98 35.70
N GLY A 609 15.24 16.76 34.64
CA GLY A 609 16.06 17.81 34.03
C GLY A 609 16.72 17.44 32.71
N ILE A 610 17.33 18.43 32.05
CA ILE A 610 18.19 18.20 30.88
C ILE A 610 19.52 17.62 31.34
N LEU A 611 19.95 16.53 30.72
CA LEU A 611 21.19 15.83 31.06
C LEU A 611 22.35 16.20 30.11
N LEU A 612 22.05 16.56 28.86
CA LEU A 612 23.04 16.94 27.85
C LEU A 612 22.44 17.90 26.82
N GLU A 613 23.21 18.92 26.43
CA GLU A 613 23.00 19.68 25.19
C GLU A 613 24.24 19.46 24.30
N HIS A 614 24.04 19.21 22.99
CA HIS A 614 25.15 18.89 22.08
C HIS A 614 24.92 19.43 20.66
N ASP A 615 25.94 20.04 20.07
CA ASP A 615 25.91 20.51 18.68
C ASP A 615 26.39 19.42 17.72
N LEU A 616 25.56 19.07 16.73
CA LEU A 616 25.83 18.00 15.78
C LEU A 616 26.96 18.37 14.80
N ARG A 617 28.02 17.56 14.78
CA ARG A 617 29.13 17.63 13.81
C ARG A 617 28.90 16.66 12.64
N VAL A 618 27.83 16.88 11.88
CA VAL A 618 27.42 16.05 10.72
C VAL A 618 27.54 16.82 9.40
N PRO A 619 27.69 16.13 8.24
CA PRO A 619 27.77 16.79 6.93
C PRO A 619 26.54 17.66 6.61
N ALA A 620 26.79 18.83 6.01
CA ALA A 620 25.72 19.71 5.53
C ALA A 620 25.03 19.13 4.28
N GLY A 621 23.70 19.28 4.19
CA GLY A 621 22.94 18.85 3.02
C GLY A 621 22.58 17.36 2.95
N LEU A 622 22.75 16.60 4.04
CA LEU A 622 22.25 15.22 4.14
C LEU A 622 20.78 15.12 3.72
N SER A 623 20.46 14.09 2.91
CA SER A 623 19.08 13.87 2.47
C SER A 623 18.19 13.53 3.66
N ARG A 624 16.86 13.76 3.54
CA ARG A 624 15.90 13.41 4.61
C ARG A 624 15.92 11.94 5.02
N TRP A 625 16.44 11.05 4.17
CA TRP A 625 16.58 9.61 4.42
C TRP A 625 17.92 9.26 5.09
N HIS A 626 18.87 10.20 5.12
CA HIS A 626 20.20 10.06 5.75
C HIS A 626 20.34 11.01 6.95
N ARG A 627 19.23 11.51 7.54
CA ARG A 627 19.29 12.29 8.79
C ARG A 627 20.00 11.46 9.87
N PRO A 628 20.83 12.10 10.72
CA PRO A 628 21.53 11.37 11.76
C PRO A 628 20.52 10.74 12.72
N ARG A 629 20.77 9.50 13.13
CA ARG A 629 20.06 8.78 14.20
C ARG A 629 20.96 8.77 15.44
N LEU A 630 20.38 8.83 16.64
CA LEU A 630 21.13 9.01 17.88
C LEU A 630 20.79 7.94 18.92
N ARG A 631 21.78 7.55 19.74
CA ARG A 631 21.59 6.74 20.96
C ARG A 631 22.31 7.41 22.11
N TYR A 632 21.63 7.56 23.26
CA TYR A 632 22.21 8.08 24.49
C TYR A 632 22.57 6.93 25.43
N VAL A 633 23.80 6.88 25.93
CA VAL A 633 24.30 5.84 26.84
C VAL A 633 25.53 6.35 27.60
N ASP A 634 25.64 6.00 28.89
CA ASP A 634 26.77 6.34 29.77
C ASP A 634 27.14 7.84 29.77
N GLY A 635 26.16 8.72 29.54
CA GLY A 635 26.33 10.17 29.47
C GLY A 635 26.72 10.73 28.09
N GLU A 636 27.03 9.88 27.10
CA GLU A 636 27.38 10.30 25.74
C GLU A 636 26.26 9.99 24.72
N LEU A 637 26.17 10.80 23.66
CA LEU A 637 25.41 10.51 22.46
C LEU A 637 26.31 9.86 21.40
N LEU A 638 25.96 8.66 20.97
CA LEU A 638 26.35 8.14 19.66
C LEU A 638 25.51 8.85 18.60
N VAL A 639 26.16 9.52 17.63
CA VAL A 639 25.50 10.19 16.50
C VAL A 639 25.95 9.51 15.22
N ALA A 640 25.02 8.89 14.48
CA ALA A 640 25.31 8.09 13.28
C ALA A 640 24.49 8.53 12.05
N TRP A 641 25.11 8.57 10.86
CA TRP A 641 24.47 8.93 9.58
C TRP A 641 24.95 8.02 8.43
N ILE A 642 24.33 8.14 7.26
CA ILE A 642 24.72 7.41 6.05
C ILE A 642 25.43 8.34 5.05
N GLU A 643 26.64 7.94 4.66
CA GLU A 643 27.54 8.66 3.75
C GLU A 643 28.26 7.63 2.87
N ASP A 644 28.27 7.83 1.55
CA ASP A 644 28.77 6.88 0.55
C ASP A 644 28.31 5.41 0.72
N ASN A 645 27.11 5.24 1.28
CA ASN A 645 26.46 3.98 1.69
C ASN A 645 27.13 3.24 2.87
N GLU A 646 28.21 3.77 3.45
CA GLU A 646 28.67 3.38 4.78
C GLU A 646 27.82 4.05 5.90
N GLN A 647 27.96 3.52 7.11
CA GLN A 647 27.39 4.11 8.32
C GLN A 647 28.51 4.81 9.10
N ARG A 648 28.47 6.14 9.13
CA ARG A 648 29.49 6.98 9.77
C ARG A 648 28.96 7.45 11.12
N ALA A 649 29.81 7.50 12.15
CA ALA A 649 29.40 7.93 13.48
C ALA A 649 30.52 8.61 14.29
N TYR A 650 30.13 9.29 15.37
CA TYR A 650 31.02 9.74 16.45
C TYR A 650 30.31 9.68 17.81
N TRP A 651 31.08 9.80 18.90
CA TRP A 651 30.59 9.91 20.28
C TRP A 651 30.71 11.37 20.78
N SER A 652 29.70 11.90 21.48
CA SER A 652 29.58 13.34 21.74
C SER A 652 30.68 13.95 22.63
N GLY A 653 31.31 13.18 23.52
CA GLY A 653 32.49 13.61 24.27
C GLY A 653 33.78 13.63 23.43
N ARG A 654 33.74 13.08 22.21
CA ARG A 654 34.87 12.94 21.27
C ARG A 654 34.43 13.25 19.82
N PRO A 655 33.78 14.40 19.53
CA PRO A 655 33.01 14.60 18.30
C PRO A 655 33.87 14.66 17.03
N ASP A 656 35.14 15.04 17.13
CA ASP A 656 36.08 15.04 16.01
C ASP A 656 36.59 13.64 15.63
N ARG A 657 36.32 12.61 16.46
CA ARG A 657 36.73 11.21 16.21
C ARG A 657 35.64 10.44 15.49
N GLN A 658 35.46 10.75 14.20
CA GLN A 658 34.54 10.01 13.34
C GLN A 658 35.09 8.64 12.93
N PHE A 659 34.23 7.62 12.94
CA PHE A 659 34.53 6.24 12.53
C PHE A 659 33.42 5.66 11.66
N THR A 660 33.67 4.54 10.99
CA THR A 660 32.62 3.75 10.33
C THR A 660 32.06 2.76 11.36
N LEU A 661 30.79 2.94 11.72
CA LEU A 661 30.07 2.15 12.71
C LEU A 661 29.59 0.84 12.08
N THR A 662 30.17 -0.25 12.57
CA THR A 662 29.86 -1.62 12.12
C THR A 662 28.68 -2.22 12.88
N GLY A 663 28.35 -3.50 12.70
CA GLY A 663 27.19 -4.14 13.34
C GLY A 663 25.87 -3.81 12.63
N GLU A 664 24.78 -3.70 13.39
CA GLU A 664 23.44 -3.45 12.85
C GLU A 664 23.32 -2.04 12.23
N ARG A 665 22.53 -1.93 11.15
CA ARG A 665 22.36 -0.67 10.41
C ARG A 665 21.21 0.14 10.97
N ILE A 666 21.52 1.32 11.52
CA ILE A 666 20.58 2.29 12.08
C ILE A 666 19.88 3.06 10.94
N VAL A 667 19.00 2.37 10.21
CA VAL A 667 18.34 2.90 9.01
C VAL A 667 17.14 3.79 9.36
N SER A 668 17.05 4.96 8.72
CA SER A 668 15.79 5.72 8.63
C SER A 668 14.78 4.98 7.75
N GLY A 669 13.95 4.13 8.36
CA GLY A 669 12.97 3.30 7.66
C GLY A 669 11.95 4.07 6.79
N TYR A 670 11.29 3.32 5.89
CA TYR A 670 10.30 3.83 4.93
C TYR A 670 9.10 4.59 5.56
N HIS A 671 8.89 4.44 6.87
CA HIS A 671 7.75 4.99 7.61
C HIS A 671 7.98 6.44 8.13
N GLY A 672 9.19 6.99 7.95
CA GLY A 672 9.46 8.42 8.12
C GLY A 672 9.78 8.87 9.55
N ALA A 673 9.66 10.18 9.80
CA ALA A 673 10.17 10.85 11.01
C ALA A 673 9.43 10.53 12.33
N HIS A 674 8.43 9.63 12.29
CA HIS A 674 7.67 9.18 13.46
C HIS A 674 8.03 7.74 13.88
N SER A 675 9.04 7.12 13.24
CA SER A 675 9.58 5.83 13.65
C SER A 675 10.71 5.99 14.67
N LEU A 676 10.32 5.94 15.94
CA LEU A 676 11.23 5.72 17.07
C LEU A 676 12.00 4.41 16.90
N ASN A 677 13.18 4.36 17.51
CA ASN A 677 13.92 3.13 17.73
C ASN A 677 13.27 2.26 18.83
N PRO A 678 13.59 0.96 18.89
CA PRO A 678 13.11 0.08 19.95
C PRO A 678 13.48 0.58 21.35
N LEU A 679 12.61 0.26 22.31
CA LEU A 679 12.82 0.58 23.72
C LEU A 679 14.01 -0.24 24.27
N SER A 680 15.00 0.48 24.80
CA SER A 680 16.16 -0.08 25.50
C SER A 680 16.16 0.37 26.96
N LEU A 681 16.80 -0.39 27.86
CA LEU A 681 16.86 -0.08 29.29
C LEU A 681 18.32 0.19 29.74
N PRO A 682 18.58 1.17 30.61
CA PRO A 682 19.89 1.32 31.26
C PRO A 682 20.15 0.16 32.23
N LEU A 683 21.42 -0.21 32.38
CA LEU A 683 21.86 -1.25 33.31
C LEU A 683 22.55 -0.65 34.55
N PRO A 684 22.38 -1.23 35.76
CA PRO A 684 22.99 -0.69 36.98
C PRO A 684 24.53 -0.62 36.99
N GLY A 685 25.20 -1.37 36.11
CA GLY A 685 26.65 -1.34 35.94
C GLY A 685 27.15 -0.39 34.83
N GLY A 686 26.26 0.43 34.26
CA GLY A 686 26.50 1.15 33.00
C GLY A 686 26.15 0.31 31.77
N GLY A 687 26.07 0.97 30.63
CA GLY A 687 25.59 0.43 29.37
C GLY A 687 24.07 0.34 29.26
N ARG A 688 23.58 -0.02 28.07
CA ARG A 688 22.15 -0.21 27.78
C ARG A 688 21.86 -1.57 27.17
N ALA A 689 20.83 -2.22 27.71
CA ALA A 689 20.27 -3.44 27.16
C ALA A 689 19.43 -3.10 25.92
N THR A 690 19.89 -3.51 24.73
CA THR A 690 19.19 -3.25 23.44
C THR A 690 18.34 -4.43 22.97
N GLY A 691 18.38 -5.58 23.66
CA GLY A 691 17.84 -6.85 23.14
C GLY A 691 18.81 -7.62 22.25
N GLY A 692 19.96 -7.02 21.92
CA GLY A 692 21.17 -7.64 21.38
C GLY A 692 22.24 -7.74 22.47
N ARG A 693 23.47 -7.28 22.23
CA ARG A 693 24.47 -7.08 23.30
C ARG A 693 24.26 -5.74 24.02
N VAL A 694 24.86 -5.57 25.20
CA VAL A 694 24.97 -4.24 25.82
C VAL A 694 25.69 -3.27 24.86
N LEU A 695 25.15 -2.07 24.72
CA LEU A 695 25.84 -0.92 24.11
C LEU A 695 26.48 -0.07 25.21
N HIS A 696 27.72 0.38 25.02
CA HIS A 696 28.46 1.27 25.93
C HIS A 696 29.03 2.51 25.22
N ALA A 697 29.32 3.57 25.99
CA ALA A 697 29.94 4.77 25.43
C ALA A 697 31.38 4.53 24.93
N GLY A 698 31.55 4.63 23.62
CA GLY A 698 32.83 4.41 22.93
C GLY A 698 32.83 3.23 21.96
N ASP A 699 31.78 2.41 21.94
CA ASP A 699 31.65 1.28 21.01
C ASP A 699 31.68 1.71 19.53
N THR A 700 32.24 0.86 18.68
CA THR A 700 32.32 1.05 17.23
C THR A 700 31.55 0.00 16.41
N ALA A 701 30.69 -0.76 17.09
CA ALA A 701 29.77 -1.72 16.50
C ALA A 701 28.40 -1.59 17.18
N MET A 702 27.33 -1.46 16.39
CA MET A 702 25.96 -1.36 16.89
C MET A 702 25.41 -2.78 17.13
N PRO A 703 24.88 -3.10 18.33
CA PRO A 703 24.16 -4.36 18.56
C PRO A 703 22.76 -4.32 17.94
N ASP A 704 22.19 -5.51 17.70
CA ASP A 704 20.78 -5.69 17.33
C ASP A 704 19.85 -4.94 18.30
N GLU A 705 18.80 -4.31 17.78
CA GLU A 705 17.79 -3.60 18.58
C GLU A 705 16.44 -4.36 18.56
N GLN A 706 15.98 -4.78 19.74
CA GLN A 706 14.64 -5.32 19.99
C GLN A 706 13.99 -4.55 21.14
N GLU A 707 12.67 -4.64 21.28
CA GLU A 707 11.94 -3.99 22.37
C GLU A 707 12.15 -4.77 23.69
N VAL A 708 12.82 -4.13 24.65
CA VAL A 708 13.24 -4.73 25.93
C VAL A 708 12.25 -4.42 27.05
N TYR A 709 12.00 -5.43 27.87
CA TYR A 709 11.17 -5.43 29.07
C TYR A 709 12.04 -5.87 30.25
N GLY A 710 11.85 -5.32 31.44
CA GLY A 710 12.64 -5.72 32.62
C GLY A 710 11.96 -5.38 33.94
N ASP A 711 12.03 -6.31 34.90
CA ASP A 711 11.42 -6.19 36.24
C ASP A 711 12.41 -5.77 37.33
N GLY A 712 13.57 -5.24 36.93
CA GLY A 712 14.71 -4.96 37.81
C GLY A 712 15.59 -6.20 38.11
N THR A 713 15.14 -7.42 37.79
CA THR A 713 15.92 -8.65 37.98
C THR A 713 16.11 -9.44 36.69
N GLY A 714 15.02 -9.77 35.99
CA GLY A 714 14.99 -10.42 34.69
C GLY A 714 14.81 -9.42 33.55
N HIS A 715 15.21 -9.83 32.35
CA HIS A 715 14.95 -9.09 31.12
C HIS A 715 14.30 -10.01 30.07
N TRP A 716 13.45 -9.43 29.22
CA TRP A 716 12.78 -10.11 28.12
C TRP A 716 12.80 -9.25 26.86
N VAL A 717 12.73 -9.90 25.69
CA VAL A 717 12.51 -9.25 24.40
C VAL A 717 11.20 -9.74 23.77
N ARG A 718 10.49 -8.86 23.05
CA ARG A 718 9.33 -9.26 22.25
C ARG A 718 9.77 -9.88 20.92
N ARG A 719 9.44 -11.16 20.72
CA ARG A 719 9.71 -11.93 19.48
C ARG A 719 8.42 -12.51 18.90
N TYR A 720 8.48 -13.18 17.76
CA TYR A 720 7.33 -13.87 17.15
C TYR A 720 7.48 -15.39 17.20
N SER A 721 6.42 -16.09 17.58
CA SER A 721 6.31 -17.55 17.54
C SER A 721 4.95 -17.94 16.98
N ASN A 722 4.92 -18.85 16.00
CA ASN A 722 3.70 -19.28 15.30
C ASN A 722 2.80 -18.11 14.83
N GLY A 723 3.42 -17.03 14.32
CA GLY A 723 2.74 -15.82 13.87
C GLY A 723 2.21 -14.88 14.96
N ARG A 724 2.44 -15.19 16.25
CA ARG A 724 1.98 -14.38 17.40
C ARG A 724 3.16 -13.73 18.13
N PRO A 725 3.01 -12.50 18.66
CA PRO A 725 4.00 -11.90 19.55
C PRO A 725 4.08 -12.67 20.87
N VAL A 726 5.30 -12.89 21.37
CA VAL A 726 5.60 -13.55 22.65
C VAL A 726 6.77 -12.83 23.34
N LEU A 727 6.91 -13.01 24.65
CA LEU A 727 8.09 -12.58 25.40
C LEU A 727 9.08 -13.75 25.53
N THR A 728 10.36 -13.46 25.31
CA THR A 728 11.46 -14.44 25.41
C THR A 728 12.49 -13.91 26.41
N GLU A 729 12.92 -14.75 27.34
CA GLU A 729 13.97 -14.42 28.32
C GLU A 729 15.25 -13.99 27.60
N TYR A 730 15.96 -13.03 28.18
CA TYR A 730 17.10 -12.38 27.56
C TYR A 730 18.16 -12.06 28.63
N ASP A 731 19.42 -12.41 28.37
CA ASP A 731 20.55 -11.96 29.16
C ASP A 731 21.25 -10.79 28.45
N PRO A 732 21.23 -9.56 29.02
CA PRO A 732 21.95 -8.43 28.46
C PRO A 732 23.46 -8.66 28.32
N GLN A 733 24.09 -9.40 29.25
CA GLN A 733 25.56 -9.51 29.31
C GLN A 733 26.12 -10.34 28.15
N THR A 734 25.55 -11.51 27.88
CA THR A 734 25.95 -12.35 26.74
C THR A 734 25.22 -12.00 25.44
N GLY A 735 24.07 -11.33 25.53
CA GLY A 735 23.16 -11.07 24.43
C GLY A 735 22.35 -12.30 23.98
N GLN A 736 22.30 -13.37 24.79
CA GLN A 736 21.59 -14.61 24.44
C GLN A 736 20.10 -14.55 24.77
N HIS A 737 19.28 -15.22 23.97
CA HIS A 737 17.85 -15.42 24.21
C HIS A 737 17.61 -16.82 24.79
N GLY A 738 16.88 -16.89 25.90
CA GLY A 738 16.46 -18.11 26.56
C GLY A 738 15.12 -18.64 26.05
N ARG A 739 14.32 -19.20 26.96
CA ARG A 739 12.98 -19.73 26.66
C ARG A 739 11.94 -18.61 26.51
N THR A 740 10.86 -18.92 25.82
CA THR A 740 9.61 -18.13 25.87
C THR A 740 9.00 -18.24 27.27
N SER A 741 8.79 -17.12 27.95
CA SER A 741 8.13 -17.08 29.26
C SER A 741 7.41 -15.74 29.48
N VAL A 742 6.57 -15.68 30.51
CA VAL A 742 5.86 -14.47 30.95
C VAL A 742 6.55 -13.96 32.21
N PRO A 743 6.87 -12.65 32.34
CA PRO A 743 7.45 -12.10 33.56
C PRO A 743 6.64 -12.44 34.81
N PRO A 744 7.25 -12.70 35.98
CA PRO A 744 6.53 -13.14 37.18
C PRO A 744 5.37 -12.22 37.58
N LEU A 745 5.56 -10.90 37.50
CA LEU A 745 4.52 -9.90 37.78
C LEU A 745 3.32 -9.99 36.80
N PHE A 746 3.58 -10.33 35.53
CA PHE A 746 2.53 -10.53 34.52
C PHE A 746 1.80 -11.88 34.65
N ALA A 747 2.38 -12.83 35.40
CA ALA A 747 1.75 -14.10 35.76
C ALA A 747 0.92 -14.00 37.06
N ALA A 748 1.36 -13.18 38.03
CA ALA A 748 0.73 -13.05 39.34
C ALA A 748 -0.68 -12.42 39.36
N GLY A 749 -1.06 -11.68 38.31
CA GLY A 749 -2.32 -10.90 38.28
C GLY A 749 -3.63 -11.72 38.32
N GLY A 750 -3.59 -13.01 38.01
CA GLY A 750 -4.77 -13.89 38.03
C GLY A 750 -5.74 -13.72 36.85
N GLU A 751 -5.51 -12.79 35.94
CA GLU A 751 -6.30 -12.66 34.70
C GLU A 751 -6.17 -13.88 33.77
N ASN A 752 -7.33 -14.40 33.35
CA ASN A 752 -7.47 -15.24 32.17
C ASN A 752 -7.18 -14.45 30.87
N GLY A 753 -7.38 -15.08 29.71
CA GLY A 753 -7.11 -14.45 28.42
C GLY A 753 -5.66 -14.44 27.96
N THR A 754 -5.49 -14.10 26.68
CA THR A 754 -4.18 -14.08 26.00
C THR A 754 -3.46 -12.76 26.25
N LEU A 755 -2.23 -12.82 26.78
CA LEU A 755 -1.33 -11.67 26.93
C LEU A 755 -1.08 -10.98 25.58
N ARG A 756 -0.97 -9.65 25.61
CA ARG A 756 -0.61 -8.79 24.49
C ARG A 756 0.75 -8.14 24.77
N PRO A 757 1.89 -8.82 24.51
CA PRO A 757 3.21 -8.23 24.74
C PRO A 757 3.35 -6.84 24.11
N GLU A 758 2.89 -6.68 22.86
CA GLU A 758 2.93 -5.45 22.08
C GLU A 758 2.15 -4.26 22.69
N ARG A 759 1.20 -4.54 23.61
CA ARG A 759 0.41 -3.53 24.35
C ARG A 759 0.75 -3.46 25.85
N SER A 760 1.63 -4.34 26.32
CA SER A 760 2.09 -4.37 27.72
C SER A 760 3.38 -3.55 27.85
N ARG A 761 3.74 -3.11 29.06
CA ARG A 761 5.03 -2.47 29.36
C ARG A 761 5.51 -2.91 30.73
N LEU A 762 6.80 -3.17 30.86
CA LEU A 762 7.44 -3.54 32.13
C LEU A 762 8.84 -2.94 32.15
N LEU A 763 9.00 -1.89 32.96
CA LEU A 763 10.19 -1.07 33.03
C LEU A 763 10.66 -1.02 34.49
N PRO A 764 11.96 -1.05 34.80
CA PRO A 764 12.43 -0.81 36.16
C PRO A 764 12.06 0.61 36.62
N LEU A 765 11.87 0.83 37.91
CA LEU A 765 11.77 2.19 38.45
C LEU A 765 13.12 2.89 38.29
N GLN A 766 13.11 4.18 37.93
CA GLN A 766 14.32 5.01 37.77
C GLN A 766 14.19 6.25 38.65
N PRO A 767 15.32 6.84 39.12
CA PRO A 767 15.29 8.04 39.95
C PRO A 767 14.47 9.18 39.33
N GLY A 768 13.62 9.80 40.14
CA GLY A 768 12.71 10.87 39.73
C GLY A 768 11.42 10.39 39.07
N LEU A 769 11.18 9.08 38.89
CA LEU A 769 9.93 8.50 38.37
C LEU A 769 8.95 8.01 39.43
N GLU A 770 9.27 8.13 40.72
CA GLU A 770 8.51 7.58 41.85
C GLU A 770 7.10 8.20 41.97
N ARG A 771 6.97 9.46 41.52
CA ARG A 771 5.71 10.24 41.51
C ARG A 771 4.93 10.10 40.19
N THR A 772 4.95 8.91 39.60
CA THR A 772 4.31 8.58 38.33
C THR A 772 2.77 8.63 38.41
N PRO A 773 2.06 9.35 37.51
CA PRO A 773 0.60 9.38 37.47
C PRO A 773 0.00 8.09 36.92
N LEU A 774 0.83 7.19 36.37
CA LEU A 774 0.46 5.84 35.94
C LEU A 774 0.77 4.76 36.99
N GLY A 775 1.26 5.16 38.18
CA GLY A 775 1.50 4.25 39.31
C GLY A 775 2.74 3.36 39.21
N THR A 776 3.10 2.77 40.35
CA THR A 776 4.28 1.92 40.58
C THR A 776 4.07 1.09 41.85
N ASP A 777 4.75 -0.05 41.97
CA ASP A 777 4.87 -0.83 43.21
C ASP A 777 6.09 -0.40 44.07
N GLY A 778 6.86 0.60 43.61
CA GLY A 778 8.12 1.04 44.21
C GLY A 778 9.37 0.35 43.64
N THR A 779 9.22 -0.54 42.66
CA THR A 779 10.33 -1.26 42.01
C THR A 779 10.26 -1.23 40.48
N VAL A 780 9.05 -1.19 39.91
CA VAL A 780 8.79 -1.21 38.46
C VAL A 780 7.66 -0.25 38.03
N LEU A 781 7.52 -0.09 36.72
CA LEU A 781 6.55 0.75 36.03
C LEU A 781 5.84 -0.03 34.91
N GLY A 782 4.58 0.30 34.66
CA GLY A 782 3.77 -0.25 33.57
C GLY A 782 2.74 -1.28 34.04
N GLY A 783 2.49 -2.30 33.20
CA GLY A 783 1.45 -3.29 33.42
C GLY A 783 1.24 -4.26 32.25
N ALA A 784 0.44 -5.29 32.50
CA ALA A 784 0.08 -6.33 31.55
C ALA A 784 -1.27 -6.04 30.87
N VAL A 785 -1.36 -6.29 29.57
CA VAL A 785 -2.62 -6.25 28.81
C VAL A 785 -3.01 -7.66 28.36
N ARG A 786 -4.25 -8.07 28.60
CA ARG A 786 -4.80 -9.39 28.20
C ARG A 786 -6.13 -9.25 27.47
N SER A 787 -6.38 -10.07 26.46
CA SER A 787 -7.66 -10.12 25.73
C SER A 787 -8.35 -11.48 25.86
N GLU A 788 -9.67 -11.46 26.07
CA GLU A 788 -10.54 -12.63 26.13
C GLU A 788 -11.97 -12.24 25.73
N GLY A 789 -12.70 -13.10 25.01
CA GLY A 789 -14.17 -12.99 24.89
C GLY A 789 -14.78 -11.65 24.42
N GLY A 790 -14.08 -10.84 23.60
CA GLY A 790 -14.54 -9.49 23.21
C GLY A 790 -14.27 -8.40 24.26
N ARG A 791 -13.35 -8.66 25.19
CA ARG A 791 -12.90 -7.73 26.23
C ARG A 791 -11.39 -7.60 26.21
N THR A 792 -10.85 -6.52 26.75
CA THR A 792 -9.42 -6.37 27.00
C THR A 792 -9.19 -5.66 28.32
N VAL A 793 -8.31 -6.23 29.13
CA VAL A 793 -8.03 -5.84 30.53
C VAL A 793 -6.59 -5.40 30.63
N PHE A 794 -6.37 -4.27 31.28
CA PHE A 794 -5.07 -3.81 31.77
C PHE A 794 -4.98 -4.05 33.28
N ARG A 795 -3.85 -4.57 33.74
CA ARG A 795 -3.45 -4.56 35.16
C ARG A 795 -2.11 -3.85 35.30
N GLY A 796 -2.07 -2.77 36.08
CA GLY A 796 -0.85 -2.09 36.49
C GLY A 796 -0.06 -2.90 37.50
N VAL A 797 1.25 -2.66 37.59
CA VAL A 797 2.13 -3.27 38.61
C VAL A 797 1.73 -2.88 40.04
N ASP A 798 1.08 -1.73 40.20
CA ASP A 798 0.44 -1.24 41.43
C ASP A 798 -0.88 -1.95 41.79
N GLY A 799 -1.32 -2.91 40.96
CA GLY A 799 -2.55 -3.67 41.14
C GLY A 799 -3.83 -2.99 40.61
N ARG A 800 -3.78 -1.73 40.15
CA ARG A 800 -4.94 -1.05 39.55
C ARG A 800 -5.33 -1.71 38.22
N ARG A 801 -6.62 -1.69 37.88
CA ARG A 801 -7.20 -2.47 36.78
C ARG A 801 -8.18 -1.65 35.95
N ALA A 802 -8.05 -1.71 34.62
CA ALA A 802 -9.01 -1.14 33.68
C ALA A 802 -9.49 -2.23 32.69
N GLU A 803 -10.72 -2.11 32.20
CA GLU A 803 -11.33 -3.09 31.29
C GLU A 803 -12.19 -2.34 30.26
N LEU A 804 -12.00 -2.63 28.97
CA LEU A 804 -12.84 -2.11 27.88
C LEU A 804 -13.42 -3.26 27.05
N SER A 805 -14.65 -3.09 26.58
CA SER A 805 -15.39 -4.08 25.78
C SER A 805 -15.41 -3.71 24.29
N TRP A 806 -15.44 -4.71 23.40
CA TRP A 806 -15.40 -4.50 21.96
C TRP A 806 -16.05 -5.65 21.17
N THR A 807 -16.56 -5.34 19.98
CA THR A 807 -17.09 -6.31 19.02
C THR A 807 -16.18 -6.39 17.80
N GLY A 808 -15.84 -7.62 17.37
CA GLY A 808 -15.02 -7.87 16.18
C GLY A 808 -13.52 -7.66 16.38
N VAL A 809 -13.05 -6.41 16.52
CA VAL A 809 -11.63 -6.06 16.72
C VAL A 809 -11.53 -4.91 17.74
N PRO A 810 -10.64 -4.96 18.74
CA PRO A 810 -10.46 -3.86 19.69
C PRO A 810 -9.96 -2.60 18.97
N ARG A 811 -10.79 -1.55 18.97
CA ARG A 811 -10.39 -0.20 18.53
C ARG A 811 -9.55 0.53 19.58
N TYR A 812 -9.93 0.35 20.85
CA TYR A 812 -9.29 0.92 22.02
C TYR A 812 -8.76 -0.23 22.88
N VAL A 813 -7.53 -0.10 23.34
CA VAL A 813 -6.87 -1.06 24.24
C VAL A 813 -6.52 -0.31 25.52
N PRO A 814 -7.04 -0.67 26.71
CA PRO A 814 -6.58 -0.03 27.94
C PRO A 814 -5.10 -0.35 28.17
N VAL A 815 -4.32 0.68 28.50
CA VAL A 815 -2.86 0.59 28.76
C VAL A 815 -2.44 1.35 30.03
N GLY A 816 -3.38 2.00 30.73
CA GLY A 816 -3.11 2.71 31.97
C GLY A 816 -4.37 3.31 32.62
N LEU A 817 -4.17 3.84 33.82
CA LEU A 817 -5.13 4.67 34.56
C LEU A 817 -4.36 5.88 35.07
N LEU A 818 -4.77 7.09 34.68
CA LEU A 818 -4.18 8.31 35.22
C LEU A 818 -4.71 8.59 36.63
N THR A 819 -3.83 9.02 37.53
CA THR A 819 -4.19 9.59 38.83
C THR A 819 -4.05 11.12 38.77
N LEU A 820 -5.14 11.83 39.08
CA LEU A 820 -5.19 13.30 39.21
C LEU A 820 -5.84 13.68 40.55
N PRO A 821 -5.76 14.95 41.01
CA PRO A 821 -6.42 15.40 42.24
C PRO A 821 -7.94 15.25 42.22
N GLY A 822 -8.51 14.81 43.35
CA GLY A 822 -9.96 14.63 43.52
C GLY A 822 -10.51 13.27 43.07
N ASP A 823 -9.62 12.28 42.88
CA ASP A 823 -9.92 10.89 42.51
C ASP A 823 -10.63 10.62 41.15
N PRO A 824 -10.46 11.43 40.08
CA PRO A 824 -10.81 10.97 38.75
C PRO A 824 -9.72 10.00 38.25
N ALA A 825 -10.15 8.86 37.70
CA ALA A 825 -9.27 7.81 37.20
C ALA A 825 -9.54 7.47 35.71
N PRO A 826 -9.41 8.43 34.77
CA PRO A 826 -9.72 8.20 33.37
C PRO A 826 -8.82 7.10 32.77
N VAL A 827 -9.43 6.20 31.99
CA VAL A 827 -8.74 5.06 31.40
C VAL A 827 -7.92 5.54 30.21
N LEU A 828 -6.61 5.35 30.27
CA LEU A 828 -5.71 5.63 29.15
C LEU A 828 -5.76 4.46 28.18
N ALA A 829 -6.23 4.72 26.95
CA ALA A 829 -6.40 3.72 25.91
C ALA A 829 -5.52 4.00 24.69
N GLU A 830 -4.83 2.97 24.19
CA GLU A 830 -4.03 3.02 22.98
C GLU A 830 -4.84 2.56 21.76
N THR A 831 -4.66 3.25 20.64
CA THR A 831 -5.24 2.91 19.33
C THR A 831 -4.15 2.42 18.36
N THR A 832 -4.16 2.83 17.09
CA THR A 832 -3.07 2.52 16.13
C THR A 832 -1.95 3.58 16.15
N ARG A 833 -2.24 4.83 16.56
CA ARG A 833 -1.28 5.95 16.63
C ARG A 833 -1.59 6.99 17.71
N ASP A 834 -2.80 6.96 18.25
CA ASP A 834 -3.32 7.96 19.17
C ASP A 834 -3.57 7.34 20.55
N LEU A 835 -3.35 8.13 21.60
CA LEU A 835 -3.67 7.83 22.98
C LEU A 835 -4.94 8.61 23.35
N ASP A 836 -6.00 7.91 23.71
CA ASP A 836 -7.29 8.47 24.08
C ASP A 836 -7.54 8.32 25.59
N LEU A 837 -8.06 9.37 26.23
CA LEU A 837 -8.57 9.33 27.60
C LEU A 837 -10.06 8.98 27.55
N ILE A 838 -10.44 7.86 28.15
CA ILE A 838 -11.80 7.35 28.16
C ILE A 838 -12.45 7.67 29.52
N ASP A 839 -13.73 8.08 29.47
CA ASP A 839 -14.63 8.25 30.62
C ASP A 839 -14.58 6.97 31.50
N PRO A 840 -14.28 7.08 32.82
CA PRO A 840 -14.07 5.91 33.68
C PRO A 840 -15.32 5.05 33.86
N ASP A 841 -16.51 5.63 33.64
CA ASP A 841 -17.80 4.92 33.66
C ASP A 841 -18.21 4.41 32.25
N GLY A 842 -17.35 4.55 31.23
CA GLY A 842 -17.60 4.19 29.82
C GLY A 842 -17.19 2.74 29.45
N ASP A 843 -17.80 2.20 28.39
CA ASP A 843 -17.50 0.82 27.92
C ASP A 843 -16.25 0.75 27.02
N GLY A 844 -15.77 1.90 26.54
CA GLY A 844 -14.78 2.01 25.46
C GLY A 844 -15.40 2.33 24.10
N ARG A 845 -16.54 3.03 24.07
CA ARG A 845 -17.20 3.48 22.83
C ARG A 845 -16.53 4.74 22.29
N PRO A 846 -16.65 5.06 20.99
CA PRO A 846 -16.16 6.33 20.45
C PRO A 846 -16.74 7.59 21.12
N GLY A 847 -17.95 7.51 21.67
CA GLY A 847 -18.56 8.58 22.46
C GLY A 847 -18.05 8.73 23.90
N ASP A 848 -17.27 7.76 24.41
CA ASP A 848 -16.69 7.80 25.76
C ASP A 848 -15.35 8.56 25.81
N VAL A 849 -14.79 8.98 24.66
CA VAL A 849 -13.49 9.67 24.58
C VAL A 849 -13.60 11.11 25.09
N LEU A 850 -13.00 11.39 26.25
CA LEU A 850 -12.92 12.72 26.88
C LEU A 850 -12.07 13.67 26.05
N SER A 851 -10.83 13.25 25.78
CA SER A 851 -9.75 13.93 25.08
C SER A 851 -8.87 12.86 24.42
N GLY A 852 -8.11 13.19 23.36
CA GLY A 852 -7.03 12.30 22.95
C GLY A 852 -6.10 12.85 21.88
N VAL A 853 -4.91 12.26 21.83
CA VAL A 853 -3.69 12.90 21.34
C VAL A 853 -2.83 11.94 20.52
N THR A 854 -2.22 12.44 19.44
CA THR A 854 -1.26 11.67 18.64
C THR A 854 0.14 11.79 19.25
N VAL A 855 0.84 10.67 19.48
CA VAL A 855 2.23 10.71 19.97
C VAL A 855 3.17 11.38 18.95
N LEU A 856 4.19 12.09 19.44
CA LEU A 856 5.14 12.89 18.64
C LEU A 856 4.48 14.03 17.83
N ALA A 857 3.31 14.51 18.27
CA ALA A 857 2.61 15.67 17.73
C ALA A 857 2.28 16.67 18.86
N PRO A 858 1.93 17.93 18.58
CA PRO A 858 1.32 18.81 19.59
C PRO A 858 -0.10 18.33 19.92
N GLY A 859 -0.59 18.57 21.13
CA GLY A 859 -1.88 18.08 21.63
C GLY A 859 -3.14 18.80 21.11
N ARG A 860 -3.00 19.79 20.23
CA ARG A 860 -4.08 20.44 19.45
C ARG A 860 -5.12 21.21 20.30
N LEU A 861 -6.37 20.75 20.34
CA LEU A 861 -7.44 21.30 21.20
C LEU A 861 -7.77 20.35 22.35
N ASP A 862 -7.52 19.05 22.14
CA ASP A 862 -7.65 17.96 23.11
C ASP A 862 -6.68 18.14 24.30
N ALA A 863 -5.47 18.65 24.05
CA ALA A 863 -4.46 19.03 25.02
C ALA A 863 -3.63 20.22 24.47
N ALA A 864 -4.20 21.42 24.54
CA ALA A 864 -3.63 22.62 23.91
C ALA A 864 -2.38 23.17 24.63
N GLY A 865 -2.22 22.92 25.93
CA GLY A 865 -1.00 23.23 26.69
C GLY A 865 0.18 22.31 26.33
N THR A 866 -0.12 21.09 25.87
CA THR A 866 0.87 20.06 25.51
C THR A 866 1.53 20.34 24.15
N ALA A 867 2.70 20.98 24.20
CA ALA A 867 3.49 21.36 23.02
C ALA A 867 4.06 20.16 22.21
N LEU A 868 4.38 19.06 22.89
CA LEU A 868 4.72 17.76 22.30
C LEU A 868 4.16 16.66 23.21
N VAL A 869 3.37 15.76 22.63
CA VAL A 869 2.87 14.56 23.30
C VAL A 869 3.99 13.52 23.28
N PRO A 870 4.59 13.16 24.44
CA PRO A 870 5.67 12.19 24.47
C PRO A 870 5.13 10.76 24.24
N PRO A 871 6.00 9.79 23.87
CA PRO A 871 5.61 8.39 23.77
C PRO A 871 5.14 7.85 25.13
N LEU A 872 4.27 6.84 25.13
CA LEU A 872 3.57 6.33 26.31
C LEU A 872 4.52 5.95 27.48
N GLU A 873 5.69 5.40 27.15
CA GLU A 873 6.71 4.95 28.10
C GLU A 873 7.29 6.10 28.95
N PHE A 874 7.12 7.35 28.49
CA PHE A 874 7.58 8.57 29.15
C PHE A 874 6.45 9.28 29.91
N TRP A 875 5.20 8.81 29.85
CA TRP A 875 4.11 9.38 30.64
C TRP A 875 4.33 9.16 32.15
N HIS A 876 5.20 8.24 32.55
CA HIS A 876 5.70 8.09 33.92
C HIS A 876 6.50 9.33 34.42
N ALA A 877 7.05 10.15 33.53
CA ALA A 877 7.76 11.39 33.87
C ALA A 877 6.82 12.61 34.07
N LEU A 878 5.54 12.50 33.69
CA LEU A 878 4.57 13.58 33.81
C LEU A 878 4.25 13.93 35.28
N ARG A 879 4.24 15.21 35.61
CA ARG A 879 3.94 15.74 36.96
C ARG A 879 2.76 16.71 36.89
N LEU A 880 2.01 16.78 37.98
CA LEU A 880 0.90 17.73 38.17
C LEU A 880 1.40 19.18 38.06
N ARG A 881 0.73 20.01 37.25
CA ARG A 881 1.08 21.43 37.07
C ARG A 881 0.54 22.31 38.20
N ASP A 882 -0.76 22.19 38.46
CA ASP A 882 -1.50 23.05 39.37
C ASP A 882 -2.55 22.22 40.13
N GLU A 883 -2.23 21.86 41.37
CA GLU A 883 -3.11 21.06 42.23
C GLU A 883 -4.39 21.81 42.62
N ALA A 884 -4.36 23.15 42.70
CA ALA A 884 -5.53 23.95 43.01
C ALA A 884 -6.47 24.02 41.79
N GLY A 885 -5.90 24.27 40.60
CA GLY A 885 -6.61 24.24 39.33
C GLY A 885 -7.26 22.88 39.06
N SER A 886 -6.53 21.77 39.22
CA SER A 886 -7.08 20.41 39.07
C SER A 886 -8.28 20.12 39.99
N LYS A 887 -8.26 20.62 41.23
CA LYS A 887 -9.39 20.48 42.18
C LYS A 887 -10.57 21.35 41.76
N LEU A 888 -10.32 22.60 41.38
CA LEU A 888 -11.34 23.53 40.83
C LEU A 888 -12.04 22.95 39.58
N LEU A 889 -11.36 22.15 38.77
CA LEU A 889 -11.98 21.46 37.63
C LEU A 889 -12.91 20.30 38.05
N ARG A 890 -12.80 19.73 39.26
CA ARG A 890 -13.77 18.75 39.79
C ARG A 890 -15.07 19.42 40.24
N ASP A 891 -14.95 20.59 40.89
CA ASP A 891 -16.09 21.35 41.44
C ASP A 891 -16.88 22.14 40.38
N LEU A 892 -16.42 22.13 39.12
CA LEU A 892 -16.98 22.92 38.02
C LEU A 892 -18.41 22.50 37.66
N THR A 893 -19.38 23.40 37.87
CA THR A 893 -20.79 23.14 37.57
C THR A 893 -21.12 23.19 36.08
N ASP A 894 -22.19 22.51 35.64
CA ASP A 894 -22.64 22.58 34.25
C ASP A 894 -23.09 23.99 33.83
N ARG A 895 -23.48 24.85 34.78
CA ARG A 895 -23.67 26.28 34.55
C ARG A 895 -22.36 26.97 34.15
N GLN A 896 -21.27 26.73 34.87
CA GLN A 896 -19.96 27.29 34.53
C GLN A 896 -19.44 26.75 33.19
N ALA A 897 -19.72 25.48 32.87
CA ALA A 897 -19.43 24.92 31.54
C ALA A 897 -20.19 25.65 30.41
N PHE A 898 -21.44 26.05 30.65
CA PHE A 898 -22.20 26.89 29.72
C PHE A 898 -21.62 28.32 29.65
N GLU A 899 -21.34 28.96 30.79
CA GLU A 899 -20.76 30.31 30.85
C GLU A 899 -19.40 30.40 30.12
N LEU A 900 -18.58 29.35 30.19
CA LEU A 900 -17.34 29.22 29.43
C LEU A 900 -17.57 29.17 27.91
N ILE A 901 -18.61 28.46 27.44
CA ILE A 901 -18.96 28.41 26.00
C ILE A 901 -19.51 29.76 25.52
N GLU A 902 -20.26 30.47 26.36
CA GLU A 902 -20.76 31.82 26.06
C GLU A 902 -19.63 32.86 25.97
N ALA A 903 -18.79 32.96 27.00
CA ALA A 903 -17.70 33.93 27.04
C ALA A 903 -16.57 33.57 26.06
N GLY A 904 -16.36 32.28 25.81
CA GLY A 904 -15.40 31.77 24.83
C GLY A 904 -15.90 31.76 23.38
N TRP A 905 -17.08 32.31 23.08
CA TRP A 905 -17.65 32.26 21.75
C TRP A 905 -16.83 33.07 20.71
N PRO A 906 -16.49 32.50 19.53
CA PRO A 906 -15.76 33.23 18.50
C PRO A 906 -16.56 34.42 17.92
N VAL A 907 -16.05 35.64 18.11
CA VAL A 907 -16.63 36.90 17.58
C VAL A 907 -15.55 37.67 16.81
N ASP A 908 -15.87 38.18 15.62
CA ASP A 908 -14.98 39.05 14.85
C ASP A 908 -14.87 40.45 15.49
N ALA A 909 -13.72 41.11 15.34
CA ALA A 909 -13.53 42.46 15.89
C ALA A 909 -14.53 43.47 15.27
N PRO A 910 -15.06 44.46 16.02
CA PRO A 910 -16.09 45.39 15.53
C PRO A 910 -15.73 46.13 14.23
N ASP A 911 -14.45 46.43 14.03
CA ASP A 911 -13.94 47.17 12.87
C ASP A 911 -13.65 46.27 11.64
N THR A 912 -13.99 44.99 11.71
CA THR A 912 -13.88 44.05 10.58
C THR A 912 -14.92 44.39 9.50
N GLU A 913 -14.53 44.50 8.23
CA GLU A 913 -15.52 44.57 7.14
C GLU A 913 -16.46 43.35 7.18
N PRO A 914 -17.78 43.53 7.38
CA PRO A 914 -18.70 42.41 7.47
C PRO A 914 -18.83 41.73 6.11
N ALA A 915 -18.64 40.41 6.09
CA ALA A 915 -18.78 39.62 4.88
C ALA A 915 -20.16 39.79 4.24
N ARG A 916 -20.23 39.78 2.90
CA ARG A 916 -21.45 40.08 2.12
C ARG A 916 -22.68 39.25 2.48
N ARG A 917 -22.49 38.07 3.11
CA ARG A 917 -23.52 37.30 3.82
C ARG A 917 -22.88 36.61 5.04
N PRO A 918 -23.10 37.06 6.28
CA PRO A 918 -22.63 36.35 7.46
C PRO A 918 -23.47 35.08 7.67
N GLU A 919 -22.82 33.96 8.01
CA GLU A 919 -23.52 32.73 8.40
C GLU A 919 -24.10 32.91 9.81
N ARG A 920 -25.40 32.63 9.96
CA ARG A 920 -26.11 32.67 11.25
C ARG A 920 -26.77 31.33 11.52
N LEU A 921 -26.68 30.86 12.76
CA LEU A 921 -27.23 29.58 13.20
C LEU A 921 -28.00 29.75 14.51
N LEU A 922 -28.97 28.87 14.76
CA LEU A 922 -29.60 28.72 16.07
C LEU A 922 -28.76 27.74 16.88
N ILE A 923 -28.13 28.22 17.95
CA ILE A 923 -27.21 27.44 18.78
C ILE A 923 -27.69 27.55 20.22
N GLN A 924 -28.16 26.44 20.79
CA GLN A 924 -28.74 26.36 22.13
C GLN A 924 -29.76 27.48 22.41
N GLY A 925 -30.72 27.66 21.49
CA GLY A 925 -31.77 28.69 21.55
C GLY A 925 -31.34 30.11 21.15
N THR A 926 -30.05 30.39 21.00
CA THR A 926 -29.51 31.72 20.66
C THR A 926 -29.12 31.81 19.19
N VAL A 927 -29.53 32.89 18.50
CA VAL A 927 -29.12 33.13 17.11
C VAL A 927 -27.74 33.75 17.05
N ARG A 928 -26.71 32.94 16.80
CA ARG A 928 -25.31 33.38 16.74
C ARG A 928 -24.88 33.66 15.30
N GLN A 929 -24.04 34.67 15.12
CA GLN A 929 -23.25 34.86 13.90
C GLN A 929 -21.92 34.13 14.07
N LEU A 930 -21.46 33.44 13.02
CA LEU A 930 -20.14 32.81 13.02
C LEU A 930 -19.07 33.83 12.63
N ALA A 931 -17.99 33.87 13.42
CA ALA A 931 -16.79 34.61 13.07
C ALA A 931 -16.17 34.09 11.76
N GLN A 932 -15.54 34.98 10.99
CA GLN A 932 -14.94 34.69 9.68
C GLN A 932 -13.48 35.16 9.55
N THR A 933 -12.93 35.85 10.56
CA THR A 933 -11.52 36.27 10.64
C THR A 933 -10.62 35.22 11.33
N SER A 934 -9.40 35.60 11.73
CA SER A 934 -8.58 34.82 12.67
C SER A 934 -9.30 34.47 13.98
N ALA A 935 -10.28 35.28 14.42
CA ALA A 935 -11.14 34.97 15.57
C ALA A 935 -11.92 33.66 15.39
N ALA A 936 -12.31 33.33 14.15
CA ALA A 936 -12.88 32.03 13.77
C ALA A 936 -11.94 30.84 14.06
N THR A 937 -10.70 31.10 14.49
CA THR A 937 -9.74 30.10 14.99
C THR A 937 -9.09 30.48 16.33
N ALA A 938 -9.46 31.57 17.00
CA ALA A 938 -8.84 31.94 18.28
C ALA A 938 -9.17 30.93 19.39
N VAL A 939 -8.32 30.87 20.42
CA VAL A 939 -8.54 30.11 21.66
C VAL A 939 -8.82 31.11 22.79
N PRO A 940 -9.92 30.98 23.56
CA PRO A 940 -10.49 32.05 24.39
C PRO A 940 -9.80 32.24 25.75
N LEU A 941 -8.47 32.30 25.78
CA LEU A 941 -7.64 32.30 26.99
C LEU A 941 -8.08 33.31 28.06
N THR A 942 -8.28 34.58 27.67
CA THR A 942 -8.70 35.65 28.59
C THR A 942 -10.06 35.35 29.22
N ALA A 943 -11.06 34.99 28.40
CA ALA A 943 -12.40 34.66 28.88
C ALA A 943 -12.43 33.42 29.80
N THR A 944 -11.57 32.43 29.54
CA THR A 944 -11.39 31.29 30.44
C THR A 944 -10.73 31.71 31.76
N ALA A 945 -9.75 32.60 31.74
CA ALA A 945 -9.08 33.11 32.94
C ALA A 945 -9.98 34.00 33.80
N ASP A 946 -10.78 34.87 33.17
CA ASP A 946 -11.73 35.75 33.84
C ASP A 946 -12.84 34.96 34.56
N LEU A 947 -13.25 33.81 34.00
CA LEU A 947 -14.25 32.92 34.60
C LEU A 947 -13.67 31.91 35.61
N LEU A 948 -12.43 31.45 35.41
CA LEU A 948 -11.75 30.48 36.27
C LEU A 948 -10.41 31.04 36.81
N PRO A 949 -10.41 32.14 37.60
CA PRO A 949 -9.19 32.80 38.08
C PRO A 949 -8.36 31.97 39.08
N GLY A 950 -8.82 30.77 39.45
CA GLY A 950 -8.05 29.79 40.22
C GLY A 950 -7.21 28.82 39.35
N LEU A 951 -7.24 28.94 38.02
CA LEU A 951 -6.28 28.27 37.12
C LEU A 951 -5.01 29.13 37.03
N THR A 952 -3.96 28.74 37.75
CA THR A 952 -2.72 29.54 37.87
C THR A 952 -1.63 29.14 36.87
N ASP A 953 -1.60 27.88 36.43
CA ASP A 953 -0.69 27.45 35.37
C ASP A 953 -1.21 27.85 33.97
N PRO A 954 -0.39 28.52 33.14
CA PRO A 954 -0.82 29.05 31.84
C PRO A 954 -1.02 27.99 30.75
N LEU A 955 -0.46 26.78 30.92
CA LEU A 955 -0.62 25.66 29.98
C LEU A 955 -1.88 24.83 30.32
N LEU A 956 -2.19 24.65 31.60
CA LEU A 956 -3.49 24.14 32.04
C LEU A 956 -4.63 25.07 31.58
N LEU A 957 -4.49 26.38 31.79
CA LEU A 957 -5.42 27.39 31.27
C LEU A 957 -5.60 27.29 29.76
N ALA A 958 -4.50 27.10 29.01
CA ALA A 958 -4.56 26.90 27.56
C ALA A 958 -5.31 25.62 27.18
N GLY A 959 -5.12 24.53 27.91
CA GLY A 959 -5.86 23.27 27.74
C GLY A 959 -7.35 23.41 27.92
N VAL A 960 -7.78 24.02 29.03
CA VAL A 960 -9.20 24.29 29.30
C VAL A 960 -9.79 25.18 28.20
N ALA A 961 -9.11 26.25 27.80
CA ALA A 961 -9.55 27.10 26.69
C ALA A 961 -9.57 26.35 25.33
N GLY A 962 -8.69 25.38 25.12
CA GLY A 962 -8.69 24.48 23.96
C GLY A 962 -9.96 23.63 23.88
N LEU A 963 -10.41 23.08 25.01
CA LEU A 963 -11.65 22.31 25.11
C LEU A 963 -12.89 23.19 25.01
N VAL A 964 -12.89 24.39 25.62
CA VAL A 964 -13.94 25.41 25.37
C VAL A 964 -14.05 25.70 23.87
N ARG A 965 -12.91 25.85 23.18
CA ARG A 965 -12.93 26.05 21.74
C ARG A 965 -13.48 24.84 20.98
N MET A 966 -13.09 23.62 21.35
CA MET A 966 -13.63 22.39 20.78
C MET A 966 -15.15 22.28 20.96
N ALA A 967 -15.70 22.77 22.09
CA ALA A 967 -17.13 22.85 22.35
C ALA A 967 -17.84 23.86 21.44
N THR A 968 -17.30 25.07 21.23
CA THR A 968 -17.90 26.03 20.27
C THR A 968 -17.91 25.50 18.83
N ASP A 969 -16.87 24.77 18.43
CA ASP A 969 -16.82 24.09 17.12
C ASP A 969 -17.83 22.93 17.06
N ALA A 970 -17.99 22.14 18.13
CA ALA A 970 -18.98 21.05 18.20
C ALA A 970 -20.41 21.58 18.13
N ALA A 971 -20.74 22.63 18.91
CA ALA A 971 -22.03 23.31 18.86
C ALA A 971 -22.33 23.89 17.46
N THR A 972 -21.32 24.46 16.79
CA THR A 972 -21.43 24.94 15.41
C THR A 972 -21.67 23.80 14.41
N ARG A 973 -21.05 22.61 14.61
CA ARG A 973 -21.29 21.42 13.77
C ARG A 973 -22.68 20.82 13.99
N ALA A 974 -23.14 20.76 15.24
CA ALA A 974 -24.47 20.29 15.64
C ALA A 974 -25.59 21.17 15.05
N ALA A 975 -25.53 22.49 15.28
CA ALA A 975 -26.52 23.44 14.76
C ALA A 975 -26.60 23.44 13.21
N ARG A 976 -25.50 23.08 12.52
CA ARG A 976 -25.46 22.93 11.05
C ARG A 976 -26.23 21.74 10.48
N PHE A 977 -26.93 20.95 11.30
CA PHE A 977 -27.94 19.97 10.86
C PHE A 977 -29.34 20.60 10.72
N VAL A 978 -29.66 21.66 11.47
CA VAL A 978 -30.89 22.47 11.31
C VAL A 978 -30.50 23.94 11.12
N PRO A 979 -30.05 24.32 9.92
CA PRO A 979 -29.71 25.72 9.63
C PRO A 979 -30.94 26.61 9.73
N LEU A 980 -30.74 27.87 10.13
CA LEU A 980 -31.81 28.87 10.07
C LEU A 980 -32.28 29.05 8.62
N PRO A 981 -33.61 29.13 8.36
CA PRO A 981 -34.11 29.49 7.05
C PRO A 981 -33.58 30.89 6.69
N GLN A 982 -32.86 31.00 5.57
CA GLN A 982 -32.27 32.28 5.16
C GLN A 982 -33.38 33.26 4.75
N PRO A 983 -33.39 34.51 5.27
CA PRO A 983 -34.29 35.55 4.78
C PRO A 983 -33.91 35.91 3.34
N GLY A 984 -34.54 35.27 2.35
CA GLY A 984 -34.17 35.40 0.95
C GLY A 984 -34.48 34.22 0.01
N SER A 985 -35.39 33.32 0.38
CA SER A 985 -35.94 32.32 -0.54
C SER A 985 -37.45 32.10 -0.35
N GLU A 986 -38.21 33.19 -0.24
CA GLU A 986 -39.65 33.09 -0.51
C GLU A 986 -39.87 32.65 -1.95
N ALA A 987 -40.81 31.72 -2.12
CA ALA A 987 -40.98 30.98 -3.35
C ALA A 987 -41.35 31.87 -4.55
N GLY A 988 -40.97 31.40 -5.74
CA GLY A 988 -41.75 31.66 -6.95
C GLY A 988 -43.11 30.94 -6.88
N ALA A 989 -43.91 31.24 -5.86
CA ALA A 989 -45.26 30.73 -5.71
C ALA A 989 -46.09 31.25 -6.90
N ALA A 990 -46.69 30.33 -7.64
CA ALA A 990 -47.36 30.66 -8.89
C ALA A 990 -48.48 31.69 -8.64
N ALA A 991 -48.46 32.79 -9.40
CA ALA A 991 -49.52 33.78 -9.40
C ALA A 991 -50.80 33.19 -10.03
N GLY A 992 -51.56 32.47 -9.21
CA GLY A 992 -52.86 31.93 -9.58
C GLY A 992 -53.78 33.06 -10.03
N ARG A 993 -54.23 33.00 -11.28
CA ARG A 993 -55.23 33.95 -11.81
C ARG A 993 -56.48 33.92 -10.93
N PRO A 994 -56.98 35.06 -10.45
CA PRO A 994 -58.35 35.15 -9.97
C PRO A 994 -59.31 34.77 -11.10
N ALA A 995 -60.27 33.91 -10.83
CA ALA A 995 -61.32 33.58 -11.79
C ALA A 995 -62.29 34.76 -11.95
N GLU A 996 -62.88 34.90 -13.14
CA GLU A 996 -63.76 36.00 -13.51
C GLU A 996 -65.20 35.76 -13.01
N PRO A 997 -65.77 36.63 -12.14
CA PRO A 997 -67.19 36.57 -11.80
C PRO A 997 -68.04 37.30 -12.87
N PRO A 998 -69.26 36.82 -13.18
CA PRO A 998 -70.05 37.33 -14.29
C PRO A 998 -70.64 38.73 -14.03
N ARG A 999 -70.80 39.51 -15.10
CA ARG A 999 -71.42 40.84 -15.10
C ARG A 999 -72.95 40.79 -15.10
N THR A 1000 -73.60 41.53 -14.20
CA THR A 1000 -74.99 42.01 -14.37
C THR A 1000 -75.29 43.26 -13.53
N GLY A 1001 -75.98 44.25 -14.13
CA GLY A 1001 -76.85 45.22 -13.42
C GLY A 1001 -76.21 46.37 -12.61
N PRO A 1002 -76.46 47.65 -12.97
CA PRO A 1002 -76.04 48.80 -12.16
C PRO A 1002 -77.19 49.48 -11.39
N SER A 1003 -76.92 50.06 -10.21
CA SER A 1003 -77.73 51.18 -9.68
C SER A 1003 -76.93 52.16 -8.80
N THR A 1004 -76.77 53.38 -9.32
CA THR A 1004 -76.83 54.68 -8.64
C THR A 1004 -76.35 54.86 -7.18
N ALA A 1005 -75.27 55.64 -6.99
CA ALA A 1005 -75.21 56.73 -5.98
C ALA A 1005 -74.05 57.74 -6.22
N GLY A 1006 -74.30 59.02 -5.91
CA GLY A 1006 -73.34 60.01 -5.39
C GLY A 1006 -71.99 60.24 -6.11
N THR A 1007 -71.93 61.20 -7.04
CA THR A 1007 -70.66 61.68 -7.64
C THR A 1007 -70.14 62.97 -6.98
N ALA A 1008 -68.81 63.11 -6.97
CA ALA A 1008 -68.03 64.35 -6.76
C ALA A 1008 -67.97 64.90 -5.31
N SER A 1009 -66.98 65.72 -4.89
CA SER A 1009 -66.15 66.67 -5.68
C SER A 1009 -64.89 67.21 -4.94
N TRP A 1010 -63.96 67.85 -5.68
CA TRP A 1010 -62.78 68.67 -5.24
C TRP A 1010 -61.61 67.90 -4.52
N THR A 1011 -60.29 68.14 -4.73
CA THR A 1011 -59.57 69.07 -5.65
C THR A 1011 -58.10 68.71 -5.99
N ARG A 1012 -57.60 69.25 -7.14
CA ARG A 1012 -56.30 69.97 -7.43
C ARG A 1012 -55.11 69.88 -6.43
N ARG A 1013 -53.81 70.04 -6.79
CA ARG A 1013 -52.98 70.26 -8.03
C ARG A 1013 -51.48 70.05 -7.63
N SER A 1014 -50.41 70.08 -8.45
CA SER A 1014 -50.15 70.61 -9.82
C SER A 1014 -48.89 70.02 -10.50
N ARG A 1015 -48.92 69.93 -11.85
CA ARG A 1015 -47.89 70.30 -12.88
C ARG A 1015 -46.39 70.18 -12.54
N ARG A 1016 -45.51 69.69 -13.43
CA ARG A 1016 -45.21 70.16 -14.82
C ARG A 1016 -44.69 69.02 -15.77
N PRO A 1017 -44.39 69.25 -17.07
CA PRO A 1017 -44.62 68.23 -18.13
C PRO A 1017 -43.45 67.86 -19.10
N SER A 1018 -43.69 66.83 -19.93
CA SER A 1018 -43.22 66.60 -21.34
C SER A 1018 -41.70 66.45 -21.62
N ALA A 1019 -41.21 65.74 -22.66
CA ALA A 1019 -41.78 64.99 -23.79
C ALA A 1019 -40.94 63.70 -24.06
N ALA A 1020 -41.41 62.60 -24.67
CA ALA A 1020 -41.59 62.30 -26.12
C ALA A 1020 -40.39 62.64 -27.04
N SER A 1021 -39.97 61.85 -28.04
CA SER A 1021 -40.44 60.56 -28.64
C SER A 1021 -39.19 59.70 -29.06
N THR A 1022 -39.15 58.67 -29.94
CA THR A 1022 -40.00 57.96 -30.95
C THR A 1022 -39.40 56.53 -31.14
N ALA A 1023 -40.10 55.43 -31.50
CA ALA A 1023 -40.50 54.93 -32.85
C ALA A 1023 -39.33 54.73 -33.86
N SER A 1024 -39.20 53.67 -34.70
CA SER A 1024 -40.02 52.46 -35.05
C SER A 1024 -39.08 51.28 -35.43
N GLY A 1025 -39.46 50.00 -35.46
CA GLY A 1025 -40.25 49.33 -36.52
C GLY A 1025 -39.66 47.92 -36.87
N PRO A 1026 -40.36 47.00 -37.57
CA PRO A 1026 -40.17 45.54 -37.37
C PRO A 1026 -39.97 44.63 -38.62
N GLY A 1027 -39.70 43.32 -38.39
CA GLY A 1027 -39.72 42.22 -39.38
C GLY A 1027 -38.39 41.42 -39.45
N THR A 1028 -38.29 40.14 -39.86
CA THR A 1028 -39.29 39.09 -40.21
C THR A 1028 -38.64 37.67 -40.08
N THR A 1029 -39.40 36.57 -40.14
CA THR A 1029 -38.98 35.14 -40.04
C THR A 1029 -39.52 34.31 -41.22
N PRO A 1030 -39.17 33.00 -41.46
CA PRO A 1030 -38.09 32.11 -40.96
C PRO A 1030 -37.20 31.67 -42.18
N PRO A 1031 -36.84 30.39 -42.55
CA PRO A 1031 -36.66 29.09 -41.86
C PRO A 1031 -35.38 28.25 -42.24
N THR A 1032 -35.28 27.02 -41.68
CA THR A 1032 -34.62 25.77 -42.19
C THR A 1032 -33.10 25.65 -42.44
N ALA A 1033 -32.48 24.80 -41.59
CA ALA A 1033 -31.50 23.72 -41.87
C ALA A 1033 -30.15 23.98 -42.59
N GLY A 1034 -29.04 23.65 -41.90
CA GLY A 1034 -27.69 23.59 -42.47
C GLY A 1034 -26.66 22.89 -41.56
N THR A 1035 -25.95 21.91 -42.09
CA THR A 1035 -25.05 20.93 -41.43
C THR A 1035 -23.76 21.45 -40.76
N CYS A 1036 -23.34 20.71 -39.71
CA CYS A 1036 -21.95 20.34 -39.36
C CYS A 1036 -20.92 21.36 -38.82
N SER A 1037 -20.45 21.02 -37.60
CA SER A 1037 -19.04 20.97 -37.16
C SER A 1037 -18.34 22.20 -36.53
N ALA A 1038 -17.35 21.87 -35.69
CA ALA A 1038 -16.27 22.68 -35.11
C ALA A 1038 -16.49 23.48 -33.80
N THR A 1039 -15.47 23.34 -32.93
CA THR A 1039 -14.94 24.27 -31.90
C THR A 1039 -15.67 24.59 -30.58
N CYS A 1040 -15.03 24.13 -29.49
CA CYS A 1040 -14.69 24.86 -28.25
C CYS A 1040 -15.78 25.27 -27.23
N GLY A 1041 -15.88 24.52 -26.12
CA GLY A 1041 -16.51 24.95 -24.86
C GLY A 1041 -15.72 24.42 -23.65
N ARG A 1042 -15.10 25.32 -22.87
CA ARG A 1042 -14.14 24.98 -21.79
C ARG A 1042 -14.82 24.36 -20.55
N SER A 1043 -14.13 23.46 -19.87
CA SER A 1043 -14.30 23.19 -18.42
C SER A 1043 -12.93 23.16 -17.72
N PRO A 1044 -12.84 23.60 -16.44
CA PRO A 1044 -11.57 23.71 -15.71
C PRO A 1044 -11.27 22.50 -14.80
N ASN A 1045 -10.11 22.56 -14.13
CA ASN A 1045 -9.72 21.78 -12.95
C ASN A 1045 -9.39 20.28 -13.15
N CYS A 1046 -8.21 20.01 -13.73
CA CYS A 1046 -7.41 18.84 -13.37
C CYS A 1046 -6.08 19.30 -12.75
N TRP A 1047 -5.74 18.79 -11.56
CA TRP A 1047 -4.37 18.86 -11.03
C TRP A 1047 -3.56 17.64 -11.52
N PRO A 1048 -2.23 17.76 -11.74
CA PRO A 1048 -1.48 16.79 -12.53
C PRO A 1048 -0.94 15.59 -11.72
N PRO A 1049 -0.82 14.40 -12.34
CA PRO A 1049 0.03 13.33 -11.82
C PRO A 1049 1.51 13.65 -12.07
N ASP A 1050 2.36 13.27 -11.10
CA ASP A 1050 3.77 13.64 -11.08
C ASP A 1050 4.61 12.90 -12.15
N ARG A 1051 5.60 13.58 -12.75
CA ARG A 1051 6.45 13.02 -13.82
C ARG A 1051 7.84 12.70 -13.30
N ARG A 1052 8.27 11.44 -13.42
CA ARG A 1052 9.69 11.05 -13.32
C ARG A 1052 10.16 10.33 -14.58
N SER A 1053 10.92 11.04 -15.41
CA SER A 1053 11.75 10.46 -16.47
C SER A 1053 12.83 11.45 -16.91
N SER A 1054 13.88 10.94 -17.59
CA SER A 1054 15.05 11.69 -18.10
C SER A 1054 16.07 12.10 -16.99
N ARG A 1055 17.40 12.20 -17.21
CA ARG A 1055 18.22 12.03 -18.45
C ARG A 1055 19.72 11.70 -18.11
N PRO A 1056 20.78 11.93 -18.93
CA PRO A 1056 21.55 10.87 -19.61
C PRO A 1056 23.10 10.88 -19.40
N THR A 1057 23.86 10.00 -20.07
CA THR A 1057 25.21 10.29 -20.66
C THR A 1057 25.67 9.21 -21.65
N GLY A 1058 26.39 9.59 -22.72
CA GLY A 1058 27.07 8.67 -23.66
C GLY A 1058 27.60 9.33 -24.96
N PRO A 1059 28.90 9.22 -25.30
CA PRO A 1059 29.51 9.72 -26.56
C PRO A 1059 30.14 8.57 -27.44
N PRO A 1060 30.85 8.82 -28.57
CA PRO A 1060 30.39 9.50 -29.79
C PRO A 1060 30.79 8.83 -31.16
N ALA A 1061 29.93 8.96 -32.19
CA ALA A 1061 30.25 8.92 -33.65
C ALA A 1061 30.79 7.59 -34.27
N PRO A 1062 30.99 7.42 -35.62
CA PRO A 1062 30.77 8.35 -36.76
C PRO A 1062 30.09 7.77 -38.06
N CYS A 1063 30.01 8.60 -39.12
CA CYS A 1063 29.87 8.29 -40.57
C CYS A 1063 28.57 7.61 -41.10
N ARG A 1064 27.80 8.22 -42.01
CA ARG A 1064 28.16 8.60 -43.41
C ARG A 1064 27.36 9.80 -43.98
N SER A 1065 27.84 10.38 -45.08
CA SER A 1065 27.27 11.51 -45.82
C SER A 1065 26.62 11.10 -47.17
N PRO A 1066 25.85 11.98 -47.85
CA PRO A 1066 26.47 12.92 -48.81
C PRO A 1066 25.91 14.37 -48.82
N ARG A 1067 26.61 15.24 -49.56
CA ARG A 1067 26.28 16.64 -49.99
C ARG A 1067 25.64 16.61 -51.40
N PRO A 1068 25.30 17.74 -52.10
CA PRO A 1068 25.37 19.18 -51.79
C PRO A 1068 23.97 19.85 -51.86
N ALA A 1069 23.70 21.17 -51.94
CA ALA A 1069 24.46 22.45 -51.98
C ALA A 1069 23.65 23.52 -51.15
N GLY A 1070 24.04 24.77 -50.90
CA GLY A 1070 25.18 25.60 -51.32
C GLY A 1070 25.18 26.98 -50.60
N THR A 1071 25.88 27.96 -51.20
CA THR A 1071 25.93 29.43 -50.96
C THR A 1071 24.73 30.12 -50.25
N THR A 1072 24.84 31.21 -49.47
CA THR A 1072 25.94 32.21 -49.33
C THR A 1072 25.93 33.01 -48.00
N ALA A 1073 27.06 33.68 -47.75
CA ALA A 1073 27.41 34.55 -46.62
C ALA A 1073 26.72 35.93 -46.51
N ARG A 1074 26.96 36.58 -45.35
CA ARG A 1074 26.75 38.00 -44.95
C ARG A 1074 25.28 38.46 -44.76
N ALA A 1075 24.86 39.22 -43.76
CA ALA A 1075 25.45 40.20 -42.78
C ALA A 1075 25.18 41.69 -43.11
N CYS A 1076 25.11 42.50 -42.04
CA CYS A 1076 24.56 43.86 -41.93
C CYS A 1076 23.01 43.95 -41.98
N GLY A 1077 22.35 44.81 -41.19
CA GLY A 1077 22.84 45.64 -40.08
C GLY A 1077 22.04 46.93 -39.87
N CYS A 1078 22.26 47.63 -38.73
CA CYS A 1078 21.67 48.94 -38.38
C CYS A 1078 20.12 48.95 -38.14
N ARG A 1079 19.52 49.89 -37.39
CA ARG A 1079 20.02 50.99 -36.53
C ARG A 1079 18.96 51.39 -35.46
N CYS A 1080 19.43 52.09 -34.41
CA CYS A 1080 18.91 53.34 -33.80
C CYS A 1080 17.47 53.83 -34.11
N SER A 1081 16.73 54.53 -33.22
CA SER A 1081 17.01 55.01 -31.83
C SER A 1081 15.86 55.85 -31.24
N ALA A 1082 15.75 55.88 -29.89
CA ALA A 1082 15.08 56.92 -29.06
C ALA A 1082 13.54 57.09 -29.28
N ALA A 1083 12.75 57.86 -28.52
CA ALA A 1083 12.91 58.74 -27.34
C ALA A 1083 11.53 58.79 -26.59
N THR A 1084 11.26 59.27 -25.36
CA THR A 1084 11.92 59.57 -24.07
C THR A 1084 10.86 60.33 -23.22
N THR A 1085 10.69 60.04 -21.91
CA THR A 1085 9.93 60.84 -20.88
C THR A 1085 8.39 61.00 -21.07
N THR A 1086 7.54 61.31 -20.04
CA THR A 1086 7.74 62.20 -18.87
C THR A 1086 7.00 61.79 -17.56
N ALA A 1087 7.63 62.17 -16.44
CA ALA A 1087 7.31 62.16 -14.99
C ALA A 1087 5.84 62.22 -14.48
N GLY A 1088 5.57 61.94 -13.18
CA GLY A 1088 6.46 61.42 -12.11
C GLY A 1088 6.08 61.89 -10.67
N ARG A 1089 7.01 61.69 -9.70
CA ARG A 1089 7.07 62.26 -8.31
C ARG A 1089 5.94 61.82 -7.33
N ARG A 1090 6.15 61.66 -6.00
CA ARG A 1090 7.29 61.76 -5.04
C ARG A 1090 6.84 61.06 -3.70
N CYS A 1091 7.63 60.71 -2.69
CA CYS A 1091 9.09 60.59 -2.47
C CYS A 1091 9.39 59.80 -1.16
N SER A 1092 10.58 59.16 -1.06
CA SER A 1092 11.33 58.80 0.19
C SER A 1092 10.69 57.84 1.22
N ALA A 1093 11.45 57.06 2.02
CA ALA A 1093 12.90 57.04 2.27
C ALA A 1093 13.50 55.61 2.36
N ALA A 1094 14.85 55.52 2.37
CA ALA A 1094 15.62 54.29 2.58
C ALA A 1094 17.05 54.63 3.11
N PRO A 1095 17.79 53.69 3.74
CA PRO A 1095 19.22 53.84 4.05
C PRO A 1095 20.14 52.86 3.25
N PRO A 1096 21.47 53.11 3.15
CA PRO A 1096 22.36 52.46 2.17
C PRO A 1096 23.57 51.68 2.82
N PRO A 1097 24.86 51.78 2.38
CA PRO A 1097 25.49 50.76 1.54
C PRO A 1097 26.83 50.17 2.06
N TRP A 1098 27.53 49.40 1.20
CA TRP A 1098 28.84 48.74 1.46
C TRP A 1098 30.04 49.70 1.60
N CYS A 1099 31.08 49.28 2.33
CA CYS A 1099 32.50 49.58 2.02
C CYS A 1099 33.52 48.61 2.67
N TRP A 1100 34.74 48.57 2.12
CA TRP A 1100 35.89 47.76 2.56
C TRP A 1100 36.80 48.52 3.55
N PRO A 1101 37.74 47.82 4.24
CA PRO A 1101 39.14 48.17 4.00
C PRO A 1101 40.14 46.98 3.89
N ARG A 1102 41.30 47.30 3.30
CA ARG A 1102 42.62 46.61 3.31
C ARG A 1102 43.68 47.72 3.57
N PRO A 1103 45.00 47.48 3.74
CA PRO A 1103 45.78 46.22 3.68
C PRO A 1103 46.82 46.02 4.82
N ARG A 1104 47.57 44.89 4.85
CA ARG A 1104 49.06 44.84 4.68
C ARG A 1104 49.71 43.48 5.04
N ARG A 1105 50.88 43.26 4.42
CA ARG A 1105 51.95 42.25 4.65
C ARG A 1105 51.69 40.77 4.26
N SER A 1106 52.70 40.25 3.56
CA SER A 1106 53.03 38.86 3.20
C SER A 1106 54.45 38.59 3.78
N PRO A 1107 55.22 37.50 3.49
CA PRO A 1107 55.03 36.40 2.51
C PRO A 1107 55.41 34.99 3.03
N ALA A 1108 55.74 34.07 2.10
CA ALA A 1108 56.28 32.71 2.27
C ALA A 1108 55.30 31.62 2.76
N SER A 1109 55.33 30.37 2.27
CA SER A 1109 56.07 29.81 1.11
C SER A 1109 55.38 28.55 0.56
N ARG A 1110 55.37 28.38 -0.77
CA ARG A 1110 55.19 27.07 -1.43
C ARG A 1110 56.56 26.41 -1.63
N PRO A 1111 56.63 25.07 -1.70
CA PRO A 1111 56.75 24.48 -3.05
C PRO A 1111 55.74 23.36 -3.34
N ALA A 1112 55.71 22.96 -4.61
CA ALA A 1112 55.16 21.72 -5.16
C ALA A 1112 56.23 21.18 -6.15
N PRO A 1113 56.01 20.13 -6.98
CA PRO A 1113 54.93 19.14 -7.03
C PRO A 1113 55.45 17.68 -7.11
N ARG A 1114 54.57 16.67 -7.24
CA ARG A 1114 54.58 15.71 -8.37
C ARG A 1114 53.40 14.73 -8.33
N CYS A 1115 53.13 14.12 -9.49
CA CYS A 1115 51.96 13.30 -9.81
C CYS A 1115 52.04 11.89 -9.19
N CYS A 1116 50.87 11.32 -8.86
CA CYS A 1116 50.14 10.41 -9.75
C CYS A 1116 48.63 10.65 -9.61
#